data_AF-A0A4S9XY95-F1
#
_entry.id   AF-A0A4S9XY95-F1
#
_cell.length_a   1.000
_cell.length_b   1.000
_cell.length_c   1.000
_cell.angle_alpha   90.00
_cell.angle_beta   90.00
_cell.angle_gamma   90.00
#
_symmetry.space_group_name_H-M   'P 1'
#
loop_
_entity.id
_entity.type
_entity.pdbx_description
1 polymer ?
#
loop_
_entity_poly.entity_id
_entity_poly.type
_entity_poly.pdbx_seq_one_letter_code
_entity_poly.pdbx_strand_id
1 'polypeptide(L)'
;MSAPTHPQWAAMPPIIGFQVMAKDGKKVPPCECDSCGQQFIRADKQNYDLFRYENIVPPAEAQSTITAFVTQITIDRAYLAGLCDKFGNTILSRWRKKSHDKRETILLEADPTIEKQAWYRLRNDGGPWRPERQLHRQVRLLPYMCTTTMKSNPSVLLGLIHNHVRHSLQEWVPFDNDLIRQGWENGTLGVDYCGNHCIVMHGVNYGQLVPWNKEAAERWDIIGYPRARLIIEAQALMFSRLRSIVDLILEGVNDDSAHGSDKWQAMVVAGFKQSNSTELWSDYINQPFSKPPRFDVDYYCSVAKARLQAAQDHLWLLQTDPSYTRRFIRVMAAGELYRTDWKYDIVAQDIHQAVVDCMRWQQLSEEWSGIKDQYNRYRDSIHPGQPLPKSLELSLALLESALLMILEKWSNYLRKYIPQRPGFQHLWTTKPAPKGTTSEGKRVFGEIERKTSIKQGLNEDPLDWIVMKLLSHANTENRFDQSELLARLEAHVAETNSTERARLDETIYAKMSDSAALHEMLSAVRLHRPAFNRRSPLEVLDMAKQNSTLFTRSLVSGDGPAKVYAFMSGSLKLFDQIGPAVGRKSEAWLKHRTAERKALNSFWTQAHETMRVELNTTKLRQEEINATLAIISVSSTTGYAELVEAERLETLEAIRDAVVAKEVKKSISKEVFSKGDPDVSKLAIAERAPKPKTRPSAPIDAPDDAPALSKPGEENPISRQQIPAPPRAFGLVKKMFPVTAQETTANLDWDIFVHSMADLSFAARNVGGSAVAFDHAASGRKIIFHRPHPVSKIDSVMLQSMGKRLSKHFGWNRDVFVEA
;
A
#
# COMPACT_ATOMS: atom_id res chain seq x y z
N MET A 1 -12.53 3.81 -29.07
CA MET A 1 -12.42 2.58 -28.26
C MET A 1 -13.81 2.04 -28.06
N SER A 2 -14.15 0.91 -28.68
CA SER A 2 -15.42 0.23 -28.42
C SER A 2 -15.39 -0.32 -26.99
N ALA A 3 -16.40 -0.02 -26.18
CA ALA A 3 -16.52 -0.62 -24.85
C ALA A 3 -16.66 -2.14 -25.01
N PRO A 4 -15.82 -2.99 -24.36
CA PRO A 4 -16.00 -4.43 -24.43
C PRO A 4 -17.27 -4.81 -23.67
N THR A 5 -18.32 -5.20 -24.40
CA THR A 5 -19.49 -5.86 -23.82
C THR A 5 -19.10 -7.28 -23.37
N HIS A 6 -18.56 -7.36 -22.16
CA HIS A 6 -18.19 -8.59 -21.47
C HIS A 6 -18.90 -8.67 -20.11
N PRO A 7 -19.07 -9.88 -19.54
CA PRO A 7 -20.34 -10.31 -18.95
C PRO A 7 -20.78 -9.51 -17.72
N GLN A 8 -22.06 -9.61 -17.36
CA GLN A 8 -22.73 -8.89 -16.27
C GLN A 8 -22.18 -9.20 -14.87
N TRP A 9 -20.94 -8.80 -14.56
CA TRP A 9 -20.34 -8.89 -13.20
C TRP A 9 -20.76 -7.69 -12.31
N ALA A 10 -21.60 -6.78 -12.82
CA ALA A 10 -22.23 -5.68 -12.10
C ALA A 10 -23.77 -5.66 -12.28
N ALA A 11 -24.42 -6.81 -12.11
CA ALA A 11 -25.81 -6.77 -11.65
C ALA A 11 -25.86 -6.15 -10.25
N MET A 12 -26.93 -5.44 -9.90
CA MET A 12 -27.16 -5.07 -8.49
C MET A 12 -27.09 -6.34 -7.62
N PRO A 13 -26.58 -6.28 -6.37
CA PRO A 13 -26.95 -7.28 -5.38
C PRO A 13 -28.48 -7.35 -5.39
N PRO A 14 -29.11 -8.54 -5.44
CA PRO A 14 -30.56 -8.64 -5.46
C PRO A 14 -31.08 -8.24 -4.08
N ILE A 15 -31.30 -6.93 -3.87
CA ILE A 15 -31.94 -6.40 -2.66
C ILE A 15 -33.33 -7.03 -2.60
N ILE A 16 -33.58 -7.83 -1.57
CA ILE A 16 -34.81 -8.61 -1.47
C ILE A 16 -35.95 -7.71 -0.97
N GLY A 17 -37.14 -7.88 -1.55
CA GLY A 17 -38.38 -7.26 -1.02
C GLY A 17 -38.59 -5.79 -1.38
N PHE A 18 -38.08 -5.32 -2.53
CA PHE A 18 -38.52 -4.05 -3.09
C PHE A 18 -39.82 -4.16 -3.90
N GLN A 19 -40.52 -3.05 -4.03
CA GLN A 19 -41.73 -2.89 -4.83
C GLN A 19 -41.54 -1.80 -5.87
N VAL A 20 -42.10 -2.01 -7.07
CA VAL A 20 -42.19 -0.97 -8.11
C VAL A 20 -43.38 -0.07 -7.78
N MET A 21 -43.12 1.22 -7.66
CA MET A 21 -44.08 2.23 -7.26
C MET A 21 -44.67 2.96 -8.47
N ALA A 22 -45.88 3.49 -8.33
CA ALA A 22 -46.46 4.41 -9.31
C ALA A 22 -45.54 5.63 -9.55
N LYS A 23 -45.67 6.29 -10.71
CA LYS A 23 -44.80 7.44 -11.05
C LYS A 23 -45.06 8.67 -10.18
N ASP A 24 -46.20 8.74 -9.51
CA ASP A 24 -46.64 9.89 -8.73
C ASP A 24 -45.94 10.02 -7.37
N GLY A 25 -45.85 11.26 -6.88
CA GLY A 25 -45.28 11.60 -5.58
C GLY A 25 -43.74 11.73 -5.54
N LYS A 26 -43.05 11.44 -6.64
CA LYS A 26 -41.59 11.62 -6.77
C LYS A 26 -41.15 13.04 -6.45
N LYS A 27 -39.94 13.19 -5.91
CA LYS A 27 -39.27 14.48 -5.70
C LYS A 27 -38.16 14.63 -6.73
N VAL A 28 -38.27 15.66 -7.57
CA VAL A 28 -37.28 15.95 -8.61
C VAL A 28 -36.06 16.57 -7.93
N PRO A 29 -34.83 16.03 -8.08
CA PRO A 29 -33.63 16.64 -7.55
C PRO A 29 -33.33 17.96 -8.29
N PRO A 30 -32.64 18.94 -7.67
CA PRO A 30 -32.35 20.22 -8.31
C PRO A 30 -31.39 20.11 -9.52
N CYS A 31 -30.61 19.04 -9.62
CA CYS A 31 -29.78 18.72 -10.77
C CYS A 31 -29.50 17.21 -10.85
N GLU A 32 -29.46 16.65 -12.06
CA GLU A 32 -29.22 15.21 -12.32
C GLU A 32 -27.80 14.91 -12.84
N CYS A 33 -26.85 15.85 -12.76
CA CYS A 33 -25.44 15.56 -13.08
C CYS A 33 -24.83 14.59 -12.05
N ASP A 34 -23.78 13.84 -12.45
CA ASP A 34 -23.17 12.80 -11.62
C ASP A 34 -22.73 13.29 -10.23
N SER A 35 -22.32 14.57 -10.08
CA SER A 35 -21.97 15.15 -8.78
C SER A 35 -23.20 15.42 -7.91
N CYS A 36 -24.22 16.10 -8.44
CA CYS A 36 -25.45 16.44 -7.71
C CYS A 36 -26.32 15.20 -7.40
N GLY A 37 -26.32 14.20 -8.28
CA GLY A 37 -27.05 12.94 -8.10
C GLY A 37 -26.55 12.06 -6.95
N GLN A 38 -25.38 12.38 -6.36
CA GLN A 38 -24.89 11.76 -5.12
C GLN A 38 -25.46 12.42 -3.85
N GLN A 39 -26.11 13.58 -3.96
CA GLN A 39 -26.60 14.39 -2.82
C GLN A 39 -28.12 14.32 -2.63
N PHE A 40 -28.86 13.97 -3.67
CA PHE A 40 -30.31 13.77 -3.68
C PHE A 40 -30.63 12.46 -4.41
N ILE A 41 -31.66 11.72 -3.99
CA ILE A 41 -32.08 10.52 -4.70
C ILE A 41 -32.66 10.91 -6.06
N ARG A 42 -32.07 10.38 -7.15
CA ARG A 42 -32.50 10.58 -8.53
C ARG A 42 -33.97 10.15 -8.76
N ALA A 43 -34.65 10.83 -9.69
CA ALA A 43 -36.06 10.58 -9.98
C ALA A 43 -36.35 9.21 -10.62
N ASP A 44 -35.35 8.58 -11.25
CA ASP A 44 -35.44 7.22 -11.80
C ASP A 44 -35.33 6.14 -10.73
N LYS A 45 -34.42 6.28 -9.75
CA LYS A 45 -34.27 5.35 -8.62
C LYS A 45 -35.54 5.32 -7.75
N GLN A 46 -36.23 6.46 -7.57
CA GLN A 46 -37.53 6.57 -6.86
C GLN A 46 -38.71 5.77 -7.46
N ASN A 47 -38.52 5.07 -8.58
CA ASN A 47 -39.44 4.02 -9.04
C ASN A 47 -39.52 2.82 -8.09
N TYR A 48 -38.53 2.63 -7.22
CA TYR A 48 -38.53 1.57 -6.21
C TYR A 48 -38.82 2.15 -4.82
N ASP A 49 -39.61 1.45 -4.01
CA ASP A 49 -39.98 1.84 -2.65
C ASP A 49 -38.74 2.10 -1.76
N LEU A 50 -37.70 1.27 -1.88
CA LEU A 50 -36.41 1.38 -1.18
C LEU A 50 -35.61 2.67 -1.51
N PHE A 51 -36.05 3.46 -2.49
CA PHE A 51 -35.45 4.74 -2.85
C PHE A 51 -36.42 5.92 -2.69
N ARG A 52 -37.58 5.73 -2.06
CA ARG A 52 -38.43 6.86 -1.66
C ARG A 52 -37.93 7.48 -0.35
N TYR A 53 -38.01 8.80 -0.27
CA TYR A 53 -37.82 9.56 0.97
C TYR A 53 -38.87 9.14 1.98
N GLU A 54 -38.48 9.04 3.25
CA GLU A 54 -39.35 8.56 4.33
C GLU A 54 -40.31 9.65 4.76
N ASN A 55 -39.79 10.86 5.03
CA ASN A 55 -40.58 12.02 5.38
C ASN A 55 -40.24 13.22 4.47
N ILE A 56 -41.16 14.19 4.44
CA ILE A 56 -40.93 15.53 3.88
C ILE A 56 -40.93 16.49 5.05
N VAL A 57 -39.80 17.12 5.34
CA VAL A 57 -39.62 17.99 6.50
C VAL A 57 -39.61 19.46 6.09
N PRO A 58 -40.27 20.37 6.83
CA PRO A 58 -40.16 21.81 6.62
C PRO A 58 -38.75 22.34 6.95
N PRO A 59 -38.28 23.43 6.31
CA PRO A 59 -36.95 24.00 6.55
C PRO A 59 -36.65 24.35 8.01
N ALA A 60 -37.64 24.81 8.78
CA ALA A 60 -37.47 25.12 10.20
C ALA A 60 -37.20 23.87 11.06
N GLU A 61 -37.89 22.77 10.77
CA GLU A 61 -37.69 21.48 11.44
C GLU A 61 -36.33 20.87 11.06
N ALA A 62 -35.99 20.92 9.77
CA ALA A 62 -34.70 20.50 9.24
C ALA A 62 -33.52 21.25 9.89
N GLN A 63 -33.59 22.58 9.98
CA GLN A 63 -32.57 23.37 10.67
C GLN A 63 -32.50 23.02 12.15
N SER A 64 -33.65 22.88 12.83
CA SER A 64 -33.70 22.51 14.25
C SER A 64 -33.02 21.15 14.53
N THR A 65 -33.32 20.13 13.71
CA THR A 65 -32.70 18.80 13.81
C THR A 65 -31.17 18.86 13.61
N ILE A 66 -30.70 19.59 12.60
CA ILE A 66 -29.26 19.70 12.35
C ILE A 66 -28.56 20.51 13.45
N THR A 67 -29.15 21.62 13.91
CA THR A 67 -28.62 22.39 15.04
C THR A 67 -28.50 21.54 16.29
N ALA A 68 -29.51 20.73 16.62
CA ALA A 68 -29.47 19.83 17.78
C ALA A 68 -28.28 18.85 17.72
N PHE A 69 -28.07 18.19 16.57
CA PHE A 69 -26.91 17.31 16.39
C PHE A 69 -25.57 18.06 16.47
N VAL A 70 -25.43 19.21 15.80
CA VAL A 70 -24.17 20.00 15.83
C VAL A 70 -23.87 20.51 17.23
N THR A 71 -24.88 20.92 18.00
CA THR A 71 -24.73 21.29 19.41
C THR A 71 -24.26 20.11 20.26
N GLN A 72 -24.89 18.93 20.11
CA GLN A 72 -24.49 17.71 20.83
C GLN A 72 -23.04 17.33 20.54
N ILE A 73 -22.66 17.27 19.25
CA ILE A 73 -21.30 16.97 18.80
C ILE A 73 -20.29 17.95 19.41
N THR A 74 -20.60 19.25 19.40
CA THR A 74 -19.71 20.30 19.93
C THR A 74 -19.47 20.12 21.42
N ILE A 75 -20.53 19.83 22.19
CA ILE A 75 -20.45 19.59 23.64
C ILE A 75 -19.62 18.33 23.93
N ASP A 76 -19.95 17.20 23.29
CA ASP A 76 -19.28 15.92 23.57
C ASP A 76 -17.82 15.91 23.12
N ARG A 77 -17.50 16.53 21.98
CA ARG A 77 -16.11 16.67 21.50
C ARG A 77 -15.28 17.55 22.45
N ALA A 78 -15.83 18.65 22.96
CA ALA A 78 -15.15 19.51 23.93
C ALA A 78 -14.95 18.79 25.29
N TYR A 79 -15.96 18.05 25.75
CA TYR A 79 -15.89 17.23 26.95
C TYR A 79 -14.81 16.14 26.85
N LEU A 80 -14.82 15.38 25.77
CA LEU A 80 -13.82 14.35 25.48
C LEU A 80 -12.40 14.93 25.34
N ALA A 81 -12.23 16.14 24.79
CA ALA A 81 -10.95 16.83 24.76
C ALA A 81 -10.41 17.10 26.17
N GLY A 82 -11.24 17.68 27.05
CA GLY A 82 -10.89 17.93 28.44
C GLY A 82 -10.50 16.66 29.21
N LEU A 83 -11.27 15.57 29.02
CA LEU A 83 -10.95 14.27 29.64
C LEU A 83 -9.66 13.66 29.09
N CYS A 84 -9.38 13.76 27.78
CA CYS A 84 -8.13 13.27 27.20
C CYS A 84 -6.91 14.02 27.73
N ASP A 85 -7.02 15.34 27.91
CA ASP A 85 -5.89 16.15 28.38
C ASP A 85 -5.66 15.99 29.89
N LYS A 86 -6.73 15.90 30.71
CA LYS A 86 -6.66 15.73 32.17
C LYS A 86 -6.36 14.29 32.62
N PHE A 87 -6.93 13.29 31.94
CA PHE A 87 -6.93 11.88 32.35
C PHE A 87 -6.41 10.90 31.29
N GLY A 88 -5.80 11.36 30.20
CA GLY A 88 -5.30 10.50 29.11
C GLY A 88 -4.44 9.32 29.58
N ASN A 89 -3.58 9.52 30.58
CA ASN A 89 -2.79 8.45 31.19
C ASN A 89 -3.66 7.39 31.89
N THR A 90 -4.72 7.80 32.57
CA THR A 90 -5.67 6.93 33.27
C THR A 90 -6.50 6.14 32.27
N ILE A 91 -7.05 6.79 31.24
CA ILE A 91 -7.81 6.15 30.15
C ILE A 91 -6.94 5.07 29.48
N LEU A 92 -5.73 5.43 29.08
CA LEU A 92 -4.75 4.54 28.46
C LEU A 92 -4.44 3.32 29.33
N SER A 93 -4.13 3.55 30.61
CA SER A 93 -3.75 2.52 31.58
C SER A 93 -4.92 1.57 31.87
N ARG A 94 -6.11 2.12 32.16
CA ARG A 94 -7.30 1.32 32.47
C ARG A 94 -7.76 0.50 31.25
N TRP A 95 -7.85 1.10 30.06
CA TRP A 95 -8.33 0.39 28.87
C TRP A 95 -7.40 -0.76 28.45
N ARG A 96 -6.08 -0.54 28.47
CA ARG A 96 -5.09 -1.59 28.18
C ARG A 96 -5.16 -2.75 29.18
N LYS A 97 -5.40 -2.48 30.48
CA LYS A 97 -5.47 -3.49 31.55
C LYS A 97 -6.77 -4.32 31.57
N LYS A 98 -7.89 -3.83 31.00
CA LYS A 98 -9.15 -4.59 30.95
C LYS A 98 -9.02 -5.78 29.99
N SER A 99 -9.58 -6.94 30.37
CA SER A 99 -9.69 -8.14 29.52
C SER A 99 -10.66 -7.92 28.36
N HIS A 100 -10.66 -8.81 27.36
CA HIS A 100 -11.57 -8.69 26.21
C HIS A 100 -13.04 -8.65 26.64
N ASP A 101 -13.43 -9.48 27.60
CA ASP A 101 -14.82 -9.51 28.12
C ASP A 101 -15.16 -8.21 28.84
N LYS A 102 -14.27 -7.69 29.70
CA LYS A 102 -14.48 -6.41 30.40
C LYS A 102 -14.52 -5.21 29.45
N ARG A 103 -13.81 -5.27 28.32
CA ARG A 103 -13.92 -4.27 27.24
C ARG A 103 -15.28 -4.38 26.55
N GLU A 104 -15.74 -5.59 26.24
CA GLU A 104 -17.05 -5.83 25.62
C GLU A 104 -18.23 -5.41 26.51
N THR A 105 -18.18 -5.70 27.81
CA THR A 105 -19.20 -5.23 28.78
C THR A 105 -19.35 -3.72 28.71
N ILE A 106 -18.24 -2.96 28.83
CA ILE A 106 -18.27 -1.49 28.80
C ILE A 106 -18.78 -0.93 27.48
N LEU A 107 -18.44 -1.56 26.35
CA LEU A 107 -18.93 -1.13 25.05
C LEU A 107 -20.46 -1.30 24.94
N LEU A 108 -21.00 -2.43 25.40
CA LEU A 108 -22.44 -2.72 25.36
C LEU A 108 -23.24 -2.02 26.46
N GLU A 109 -22.59 -1.65 27.56
CA GLU A 109 -23.15 -0.82 28.63
C GLU A 109 -23.23 0.66 28.22
N ALA A 110 -22.24 1.15 27.47
CA ALA A 110 -22.25 2.48 26.87
C ALA A 110 -23.34 2.64 25.80
N ASP A 111 -23.52 1.62 24.94
CA ASP A 111 -24.62 1.54 23.99
C ASP A 111 -24.89 0.07 23.57
N PRO A 112 -26.06 -0.51 23.92
CA PRO A 112 -26.39 -1.90 23.60
C PRO A 112 -26.61 -2.18 22.12
N THR A 113 -26.70 -1.14 21.27
CA THR A 113 -26.85 -1.26 19.81
C THR A 113 -25.52 -1.39 19.06
N ILE A 114 -24.38 -1.31 19.76
CA ILE A 114 -23.06 -1.56 19.15
C ILE A 114 -23.02 -3.00 18.64
N GLU A 115 -22.80 -3.14 17.33
CA GLU A 115 -22.74 -4.45 16.66
C GLU A 115 -21.67 -5.33 17.31
N LYS A 116 -21.98 -6.60 17.53
CA LYS A 116 -21.02 -7.53 18.16
C LYS A 116 -19.94 -7.97 17.17
N GLN A 117 -20.32 -8.29 15.93
CA GLN A 117 -19.45 -8.95 14.96
C GLN A 117 -18.91 -7.95 13.92
N ALA A 118 -17.61 -8.03 13.60
CA ALA A 118 -16.97 -7.15 12.61
C ALA A 118 -17.53 -7.33 11.19
N TRP A 119 -17.19 -6.42 10.27
CA TRP A 119 -17.49 -6.53 8.82
C TRP A 119 -19.00 -6.60 8.49
N TYR A 120 -19.82 -5.84 9.23
CA TYR A 120 -21.29 -5.88 9.08
C TYR A 120 -21.75 -5.67 7.62
N ARG A 121 -21.15 -4.68 6.92
CA ARG A 121 -21.49 -4.37 5.53
C ARG A 121 -21.13 -5.49 4.57
N LEU A 122 -19.98 -6.16 4.76
CA LEU A 122 -19.53 -7.27 3.92
C LEU A 122 -20.36 -8.55 4.11
N ARG A 123 -20.89 -8.78 5.32
CA ARG A 123 -21.67 -9.97 5.68
C ARG A 123 -23.15 -9.88 5.29
N ASN A 124 -23.74 -8.69 5.37
CA ASN A 124 -25.18 -8.45 5.15
C ASN A 124 -25.45 -7.73 3.81
N ASP A 125 -24.75 -8.14 2.75
CA ASP A 125 -25.02 -7.70 1.38
C ASP A 125 -26.25 -8.43 0.80
N GLY A 126 -27.12 -7.72 0.10
CA GLY A 126 -28.35 -8.27 -0.49
C GLY A 126 -29.49 -8.61 0.48
N GLY A 127 -29.41 -8.24 1.77
CA GLY A 127 -30.48 -8.46 2.76
C GLY A 127 -31.78 -7.68 2.46
N PRO A 128 -32.90 -8.00 3.15
CA PRO A 128 -34.17 -7.29 2.98
C PRO A 128 -34.09 -5.88 3.56
N TRP A 129 -34.33 -4.86 2.72
CA TRP A 129 -34.03 -3.46 3.07
C TRP A 129 -34.88 -2.86 4.21
N ARG A 130 -36.07 -3.40 4.49
CA ARG A 130 -37.00 -2.87 5.52
C ARG A 130 -36.48 -3.15 6.95
N PRO A 131 -36.18 -4.40 7.36
CA PRO A 131 -35.47 -4.67 8.61
C PRO A 131 -34.16 -3.89 8.76
N GLU A 132 -33.40 -3.75 7.68
CA GLU A 132 -32.12 -3.01 7.66
C GLU A 132 -32.27 -1.55 8.10
N ARG A 133 -33.29 -0.84 7.58
CA ARG A 133 -33.58 0.53 8.02
C ARG A 133 -34.09 0.61 9.46
N GLN A 134 -34.94 -0.33 9.86
CA GLN A 134 -35.62 -0.29 11.16
C GLN A 134 -34.71 -0.68 12.33
N LEU A 135 -33.83 -1.67 12.13
CA LEU A 135 -33.04 -2.29 13.21
C LEU A 135 -31.54 -1.98 13.12
N HIS A 136 -31.03 -1.62 11.95
CA HIS A 136 -29.59 -1.59 11.68
C HIS A 136 -29.05 -0.23 11.20
N ARG A 137 -29.88 0.82 11.21
CA ARG A 137 -29.47 2.20 10.87
C ARG A 137 -28.18 2.63 11.56
N GLN A 138 -28.10 2.47 12.89
CA GLN A 138 -26.96 2.89 13.70
C GLN A 138 -25.67 2.13 13.35
N VAL A 139 -25.79 0.84 13.00
CA VAL A 139 -24.66 0.01 12.53
C VAL A 139 -24.25 0.39 11.11
N ARG A 140 -25.19 0.80 10.25
CA ARG A 140 -24.90 1.28 8.88
C ARG A 140 -24.30 2.69 8.85
N LEU A 141 -24.58 3.53 9.85
CA LEU A 141 -23.89 4.82 10.03
C LEU A 141 -22.44 4.63 10.54
N LEU A 142 -22.22 3.69 11.46
CA LEU A 142 -20.90 3.47 12.11
C LEU A 142 -20.43 2.00 11.99
N PRO A 143 -20.25 1.45 10.76
CA PRO A 143 -19.97 0.02 10.54
C PRO A 143 -18.61 -0.45 11.08
N TYR A 144 -17.71 0.48 11.41
CA TYR A 144 -16.43 0.21 12.03
C TYR A 144 -16.50 0.06 13.57
N MET A 145 -17.56 0.56 14.21
CA MET A 145 -17.75 0.44 15.66
C MET A 145 -18.46 -0.88 15.99
N CYS A 146 -17.68 -1.92 16.24
CA CYS A 146 -18.17 -3.21 16.74
C CYS A 146 -17.33 -3.75 17.91
N THR A 147 -17.91 -4.60 18.75
CA THR A 147 -17.23 -5.12 19.95
C THR A 147 -16.02 -5.97 19.60
N THR A 148 -16.12 -6.85 18.59
CA THR A 148 -14.99 -7.69 18.13
C THR A 148 -13.75 -6.89 17.77
N THR A 149 -13.87 -5.79 17.00
CA THR A 149 -12.70 -4.98 16.62
C THR A 149 -12.16 -4.18 17.82
N MET A 150 -13.04 -3.52 18.58
CA MET A 150 -12.62 -2.66 19.69
C MET A 150 -12.06 -3.42 20.90
N LYS A 151 -12.55 -4.65 21.19
CA LYS A 151 -12.06 -5.45 22.31
C LYS A 151 -10.71 -6.14 22.02
N SER A 152 -10.44 -6.48 20.76
CA SER A 152 -9.28 -7.30 20.34
C SER A 152 -7.96 -6.53 20.26
N ASN A 153 -7.98 -5.22 19.97
CA ASN A 153 -6.79 -4.37 19.97
C ASN A 153 -7.12 -3.05 20.68
N PRO A 154 -6.52 -2.75 21.86
CA PRO A 154 -6.83 -1.54 22.60
C PRO A 154 -6.48 -0.26 21.83
N SER A 155 -5.54 -0.33 20.87
CA SER A 155 -5.15 0.78 20.00
C SER A 155 -6.30 1.32 19.14
N VAL A 156 -7.30 0.48 18.82
CA VAL A 156 -8.45 0.84 17.97
C VAL A 156 -9.28 1.95 18.62
N LEU A 157 -9.77 1.72 19.86
CA LEU A 157 -10.55 2.72 20.58
C LEU A 157 -9.72 3.98 20.90
N LEU A 158 -8.45 3.79 21.28
CA LEU A 158 -7.56 4.90 21.63
C LEU A 158 -7.26 5.79 20.40
N GLY A 159 -7.07 5.19 19.23
CA GLY A 159 -6.93 5.89 17.95
C GLY A 159 -8.23 6.59 17.53
N LEU A 160 -9.39 5.93 17.70
CA LEU A 160 -10.70 6.52 17.44
C LEU A 160 -10.92 7.80 18.27
N ILE A 161 -10.75 7.72 19.59
CA ILE A 161 -10.87 8.86 20.50
C ILE A 161 -9.87 9.97 20.11
N HIS A 162 -8.58 9.63 19.94
CA HIS A 162 -7.55 10.62 19.68
C HIS A 162 -7.82 11.46 18.43
N ASN A 163 -8.07 10.79 17.29
CA ASN A 163 -8.13 11.46 16.01
C ASN A 163 -9.44 12.26 15.83
N HIS A 164 -10.58 11.77 16.32
CA HIS A 164 -11.85 12.49 16.25
C HIS A 164 -11.94 13.68 17.21
N VAL A 165 -11.28 13.59 18.38
CA VAL A 165 -11.15 14.74 19.28
C VAL A 165 -10.21 15.81 18.69
N ARG A 166 -9.03 15.42 18.19
CA ARG A 166 -7.99 16.37 17.75
C ARG A 166 -8.28 17.05 16.41
N HIS A 167 -9.12 16.46 15.56
CA HIS A 167 -9.50 17.04 14.27
C HIS A 167 -10.93 17.61 14.28
N SER A 168 -11.19 18.55 13.39
CA SER A 168 -12.49 19.22 13.25
C SER A 168 -13.48 18.39 12.42
N LEU A 169 -14.78 18.64 12.61
CA LEU A 169 -15.86 17.89 11.94
C LEU A 169 -15.78 17.97 10.42
N GLN A 170 -15.46 19.16 9.89
CA GLN A 170 -15.30 19.40 8.45
C GLN A 170 -14.17 18.58 7.81
N GLU A 171 -13.12 18.22 8.57
CA GLU A 171 -12.01 17.40 8.07
C GLU A 171 -12.42 15.92 7.90
N TRP A 172 -13.49 15.49 8.58
CA TRP A 172 -14.05 14.14 8.48
C TRP A 172 -15.18 14.01 7.44
N VAL A 173 -15.88 15.10 7.10
CA VAL A 173 -17.02 15.09 6.15
C VAL A 173 -16.77 14.31 4.85
N PRO A 174 -15.62 14.45 4.15
CA PRO A 174 -15.39 13.68 2.92
C PRO A 174 -15.39 12.16 3.19
N PHE A 175 -14.76 11.72 4.28
CA PHE A 175 -14.69 10.32 4.69
C PHE A 175 -16.06 9.80 5.16
N ASP A 176 -16.75 10.52 6.04
CA ASP A 176 -18.06 10.14 6.55
C ASP A 176 -19.08 10.02 5.39
N ASN A 177 -18.97 10.91 4.39
CA ASN A 177 -19.76 10.84 3.17
C ASN A 177 -19.47 9.58 2.33
N ASP A 178 -18.21 9.13 2.19
CA ASP A 178 -17.91 7.88 1.47
C ASP A 178 -18.35 6.65 2.28
N LEU A 179 -18.23 6.69 3.61
CA LEU A 179 -18.66 5.62 4.51
C LEU A 179 -20.16 5.30 4.39
N ILE A 180 -21.03 6.31 4.32
CA ILE A 180 -22.47 6.13 4.13
C ILE A 180 -22.87 5.83 2.68
N ARG A 181 -21.94 5.93 1.70
CA ARG A 181 -22.23 5.75 0.27
C ARG A 181 -22.90 4.42 -0.01
N GLN A 182 -22.38 3.32 0.53
CA GLN A 182 -22.97 2.01 0.25
C GLN A 182 -24.42 1.93 0.73
N GLY A 183 -24.71 2.41 1.95
CA GLY A 183 -26.05 2.39 2.55
C GLY A 183 -27.06 3.26 1.80
N TRP A 184 -26.58 4.30 1.11
CA TRP A 184 -27.37 5.14 0.21
C TRP A 184 -27.63 4.48 -1.15
N GLU A 185 -26.59 3.97 -1.82
CA GLU A 185 -26.72 3.39 -3.17
C GLU A 185 -27.58 2.13 -3.20
N ASN A 186 -27.68 1.40 -2.08
CA ASN A 186 -28.59 0.27 -1.90
C ASN A 186 -29.85 0.61 -1.06
N GLY A 187 -30.08 1.89 -0.75
CA GLY A 187 -31.27 2.38 -0.03
C GLY A 187 -31.54 1.77 1.35
N THR A 188 -30.54 1.15 1.97
CA THR A 188 -30.61 0.60 3.33
C THR A 188 -30.48 1.67 4.43
N LEU A 189 -30.13 2.90 4.07
CA LEU A 189 -30.27 4.08 4.92
C LEU A 189 -31.51 4.89 4.50
N GLY A 190 -32.44 5.05 5.44
CA GLY A 190 -33.61 5.92 5.28
C GLY A 190 -33.25 7.40 5.33
N VAL A 191 -33.91 8.22 4.51
CA VAL A 191 -33.59 9.65 4.36
C VAL A 191 -34.84 10.51 4.18
N ASP A 192 -34.77 11.74 4.67
CA ASP A 192 -35.86 12.72 4.63
C ASP A 192 -35.57 13.84 3.62
N TYR A 193 -36.63 14.41 3.05
CA TYR A 193 -36.56 15.43 2.01
C TYR A 193 -36.92 16.82 2.54
N CYS A 194 -36.04 17.80 2.37
CA CYS A 194 -36.26 19.20 2.76
C CYS A 194 -36.33 20.14 1.53
N GLY A 195 -36.99 19.72 0.43
CA GLY A 195 -36.98 20.51 -0.80
C GLY A 195 -35.57 20.66 -1.40
N ASN A 196 -35.36 21.75 -2.14
CA ASN A 196 -34.06 22.11 -2.70
C ASN A 196 -33.19 22.85 -1.67
N HIS A 197 -32.98 22.26 -0.49
CA HIS A 197 -32.08 22.79 0.54
C HIS A 197 -30.84 21.90 0.73
N CYS A 198 -29.76 22.53 1.13
CA CYS A 198 -28.47 21.94 1.45
C CYS A 198 -28.01 22.38 2.84
N ILE A 199 -27.03 21.69 3.39
CA ILE A 199 -26.30 22.08 4.60
C ILE A 199 -24.90 22.52 4.19
N VAL A 200 -24.40 23.61 4.79
CA VAL A 200 -23.00 24.02 4.70
C VAL A 200 -22.15 23.09 5.57
N MET A 201 -21.09 22.51 5.00
CA MET A 201 -20.30 21.46 5.66
C MET A 201 -18.86 21.88 6.01
N HIS A 202 -18.60 23.19 6.06
CA HIS A 202 -17.30 23.77 6.38
C HIS A 202 -17.40 25.12 7.10
N GLY A 203 -16.32 25.50 7.78
CA GLY A 203 -16.14 26.79 8.45
C GLY A 203 -17.09 26.99 9.62
N VAL A 204 -17.25 28.27 10.00
CA VAL A 204 -18.14 28.70 11.10
C VAL A 204 -19.63 28.43 10.83
N ASN A 205 -19.99 28.18 9.57
CA ASN A 205 -21.36 27.92 9.13
C ASN A 205 -21.70 26.41 9.09
N TYR A 206 -20.84 25.54 9.62
CA TYR A 206 -21.08 24.09 9.65
C TYR A 206 -22.45 23.77 10.29
N GLY A 207 -23.34 23.12 9.52
CA GLY A 207 -24.71 22.81 9.97
C GLY A 207 -25.77 23.86 9.61
N GLN A 208 -25.40 24.95 8.92
CA GLN A 208 -26.36 25.93 8.44
C GLN A 208 -27.14 25.40 7.23
N LEU A 209 -28.47 25.45 7.29
CA LEU A 209 -29.37 25.18 6.17
C LEU A 209 -29.40 26.37 5.22
N VAL A 210 -29.19 26.09 3.93
CA VAL A 210 -29.16 27.09 2.85
C VAL A 210 -29.95 26.57 1.63
N PRO A 211 -30.49 27.45 0.77
CA PRO A 211 -31.00 27.05 -0.54
C PRO A 211 -29.92 26.38 -1.39
N TRP A 212 -30.32 25.43 -2.24
CA TRP A 212 -29.40 24.81 -3.19
C TRP A 212 -28.83 25.84 -4.16
N ASN A 213 -27.50 25.83 -4.32
CA ASN A 213 -26.77 26.54 -5.36
C ASN A 213 -25.93 25.52 -6.13
N LYS A 214 -25.96 25.60 -7.47
CA LYS A 214 -25.30 24.63 -8.34
C LYS A 214 -23.80 24.58 -8.12
N GLU A 215 -23.14 25.73 -8.16
CA GLU A 215 -21.67 25.82 -8.14
C GLU A 215 -21.10 25.37 -6.80
N ALA A 216 -21.75 25.72 -5.68
CA ALA A 216 -21.38 25.27 -4.34
C ALA A 216 -21.66 23.78 -4.12
N ALA A 217 -22.76 23.24 -4.67
CA ALA A 217 -23.07 21.82 -4.60
C ALA A 217 -22.08 20.98 -5.43
N GLU A 218 -21.73 21.42 -6.65
CA GLU A 218 -20.75 20.73 -7.50
C GLU A 218 -19.34 20.70 -6.87
N ARG A 219 -18.96 21.75 -6.11
CA ARG A 219 -17.72 21.81 -5.30
C ARG A 219 -17.80 21.08 -3.95
N TRP A 220 -18.98 20.59 -3.54
CA TRP A 220 -19.24 20.00 -2.23
C TRP A 220 -18.97 20.95 -1.03
N ASP A 221 -19.08 22.26 -1.24
CA ASP A 221 -19.11 23.26 -0.16
C ASP A 221 -20.42 23.14 0.65
N ILE A 222 -21.50 22.87 -0.08
CA ILE A 222 -22.81 22.51 0.47
C ILE A 222 -23.18 21.10 0.02
N ILE A 223 -23.90 20.36 0.87
CA ILE A 223 -24.39 19.00 0.58
C ILE A 223 -25.91 19.00 0.72
N GLY A 224 -26.62 18.43 -0.25
CA GLY A 224 -28.09 18.22 -0.19
C GLY A 224 -28.55 17.65 1.15
N TYR A 225 -29.60 18.25 1.73
CA TYR A 225 -30.09 17.91 3.09
C TYR A 225 -30.22 16.41 3.39
N PRO A 226 -30.79 15.57 2.50
CA PRO A 226 -30.97 14.14 2.79
C PRO A 226 -29.64 13.42 3.05
N ARG A 227 -28.57 13.84 2.36
CA ARG A 227 -27.21 13.29 2.49
C ARG A 227 -26.46 13.91 3.66
N ALA A 228 -26.56 15.22 3.84
CA ALA A 228 -25.88 15.94 4.92
C ALA A 228 -26.36 15.50 6.31
N ARG A 229 -27.67 15.23 6.47
CA ARG A 229 -28.23 14.73 7.73
C ARG A 229 -27.60 13.41 8.16
N LEU A 230 -27.41 12.45 7.25
CA LEU A 230 -26.77 11.16 7.57
C LEU A 230 -25.34 11.33 8.09
N ILE A 231 -24.57 12.26 7.52
CA ILE A 231 -23.19 12.56 7.95
C ILE A 231 -23.19 13.11 9.38
N ILE A 232 -24.01 14.13 9.64
CA ILE A 232 -24.09 14.80 10.94
C ILE A 232 -24.69 13.88 12.02
N GLU A 233 -25.67 13.05 11.67
CA GLU A 233 -26.23 12.01 12.54
C GLU A 233 -25.19 10.94 12.92
N ALA A 234 -24.36 10.48 11.97
CA ALA A 234 -23.27 9.55 12.23
C ALA A 234 -22.23 10.13 13.19
N GLN A 235 -21.82 11.39 12.97
CA GLN A 235 -20.90 12.10 13.87
C GLN A 235 -21.48 12.24 15.29
N ALA A 236 -22.76 12.64 15.43
CA ALA A 236 -23.42 12.77 16.73
C ALA A 236 -23.50 11.43 17.49
N LEU A 237 -23.89 10.36 16.80
CA LEU A 237 -23.93 9.02 17.37
C LEU A 237 -22.55 8.54 17.83
N MET A 238 -21.49 8.82 17.04
CA MET A 238 -20.12 8.44 17.38
C MET A 238 -19.63 9.19 18.63
N PHE A 239 -19.77 10.52 18.70
CA PHE A 239 -19.30 11.28 19.85
C PHE A 239 -20.06 10.93 21.14
N SER A 240 -21.37 10.72 21.05
CA SER A 240 -22.19 10.24 22.18
C SER A 240 -21.71 8.87 22.70
N ARG A 241 -21.48 7.90 21.81
CA ARG A 241 -20.89 6.59 22.18
C ARG A 241 -19.52 6.73 22.83
N LEU A 242 -18.63 7.52 22.24
CA LEU A 242 -17.27 7.72 22.76
C LEU A 242 -17.29 8.35 24.15
N ARG A 243 -18.21 9.29 24.40
CA ARG A 243 -18.43 9.87 25.72
C ARG A 243 -18.80 8.81 26.74
N SER A 244 -19.88 8.07 26.53
CA SER A 244 -20.35 7.02 27.46
C SER A 244 -19.26 5.96 27.72
N ILE A 245 -18.51 5.56 26.70
CA ILE A 245 -17.39 4.62 26.84
C ILE A 245 -16.27 5.20 27.72
N VAL A 246 -15.90 6.47 27.55
CA VAL A 246 -14.84 7.10 28.35
C VAL A 246 -15.29 7.32 29.80
N ASP A 247 -16.55 7.70 30.03
CA ASP A 247 -17.13 7.86 31.37
C ASP A 247 -17.08 6.53 32.15
N LEU A 248 -17.49 5.41 31.52
CA LEU A 248 -17.35 4.05 32.10
C LEU A 248 -15.90 3.58 32.26
N ILE A 249 -14.95 4.09 31.46
CA ILE A 249 -13.52 3.83 31.69
C ILE A 249 -13.02 4.60 32.92
N LEU A 250 -13.54 5.81 33.17
CA LEU A 250 -13.17 6.70 34.27
C LEU A 250 -14.02 6.54 35.54
N GLU A 251 -14.99 5.64 35.57
CA GLU A 251 -15.81 5.35 36.75
C GLU A 251 -14.96 5.16 38.03
N GLY A 252 -15.32 5.87 39.11
CA GLY A 252 -14.58 5.84 40.37
C GLY A 252 -13.17 6.47 40.31
N VAL A 253 -12.87 7.35 39.36
CA VAL A 253 -11.72 8.26 39.40
C VAL A 253 -12.15 9.55 40.11
N ASN A 254 -11.44 9.96 41.17
CA ASN A 254 -11.66 11.26 41.79
C ASN A 254 -11.13 12.39 40.91
N ASP A 255 -11.86 13.49 40.81
CA ASP A 255 -11.51 14.60 39.93
C ASP A 255 -10.19 15.30 40.29
N ASP A 256 -9.76 15.21 41.56
CA ASP A 256 -8.49 15.73 42.07
C ASP A 256 -7.28 14.85 41.67
N SER A 257 -7.51 13.61 41.23
CA SER A 257 -6.47 12.67 40.82
C SER A 257 -6.05 12.84 39.36
N ALA A 258 -5.85 14.09 38.94
CA ALA A 258 -5.38 14.40 37.60
C ALA A 258 -4.00 13.77 37.35
N HIS A 259 -3.95 12.83 36.40
CA HIS A 259 -2.75 12.04 36.11
C HIS A 259 -2.07 12.43 34.78
N GLY A 260 -2.57 13.47 34.11
CA GLY A 260 -2.01 14.02 32.88
C GLY A 260 -2.16 13.11 31.66
N SER A 261 -1.44 13.46 30.60
CA SER A 261 -1.54 12.82 29.27
C SER A 261 -0.18 12.55 28.59
N ASP A 262 0.95 12.65 29.28
CA ASP A 262 2.29 12.42 28.71
C ASP A 262 2.46 11.02 28.07
N LYS A 263 1.93 9.97 28.70
CA LYS A 263 1.98 8.59 28.16
C LYS A 263 1.02 8.41 27.00
N TRP A 264 -0.08 9.16 26.98
CA TRP A 264 -0.97 9.25 25.83
C TRP A 264 -0.26 9.90 24.64
N GLN A 265 0.39 11.06 24.83
CA GLN A 265 1.15 11.72 23.77
C GLN A 265 2.32 10.84 23.29
N ALA A 266 3.05 10.18 24.20
CA ALA A 266 4.12 9.25 23.83
C ALA A 266 3.60 8.06 22.99
N MET A 267 2.42 7.51 23.30
CA MET A 267 1.76 6.51 22.46
C MET A 267 1.42 7.06 21.07
N VAL A 268 0.84 8.26 21.00
CA VAL A 268 0.46 8.90 19.72
C VAL A 268 1.68 9.13 18.84
N VAL A 269 2.78 9.63 19.41
CA VAL A 269 4.06 9.84 18.72
C VAL A 269 4.68 8.53 18.27
N ALA A 270 4.61 7.47 19.09
CA ALA A 270 5.06 6.13 18.72
C ALA A 270 4.20 5.45 17.64
N GLY A 271 2.98 5.95 17.41
CA GLY A 271 2.04 5.45 16.42
C GLY A 271 1.29 4.17 16.83
N PHE A 272 0.30 3.80 16.02
CA PHE A 272 -0.57 2.65 16.26
C PHE A 272 -0.17 1.43 15.41
N LYS A 273 -0.41 0.23 15.95
CA LYS A 273 -0.01 -1.07 15.38
C LYS A 273 -1.13 -2.09 15.51
N GLN A 274 -1.10 -3.10 14.64
CA GLN A 274 -1.92 -4.30 14.82
C GLN A 274 -1.36 -5.18 15.94
N SER A 275 -2.24 -5.96 16.58
CA SER A 275 -1.81 -6.98 17.55
C SER A 275 -0.82 -7.94 16.89
N ASN A 276 0.33 -8.16 17.54
CA ASN A 276 1.43 -9.01 17.05
C ASN A 276 2.11 -8.55 15.74
N SER A 277 1.99 -7.27 15.36
CA SER A 277 2.76 -6.65 14.26
C SER A 277 3.88 -5.76 14.81
N THR A 278 5.04 -5.82 14.16
CA THR A 278 6.20 -4.97 14.49
C THR A 278 6.13 -3.61 13.79
N GLU A 279 5.46 -3.54 12.64
CA GLU A 279 5.25 -2.36 11.82
C GLU A 279 4.15 -1.43 12.36
N LEU A 280 4.15 -0.16 11.94
CA LEU A 280 2.98 0.71 12.04
C LEU A 280 1.89 0.24 11.06
N TRP A 281 0.62 0.41 11.43
CA TRP A 281 -0.48 0.06 10.53
C TRP A 281 -0.58 1.01 9.33
N SER A 282 -1.31 0.59 8.30
CA SER A 282 -1.72 1.48 7.21
C SER A 282 -2.86 2.39 7.66
N ASP A 283 -2.65 3.70 7.60
CA ASP A 283 -3.66 4.71 7.92
C ASP A 283 -4.84 4.64 6.90
N TYR A 284 -4.59 4.21 5.65
CA TYR A 284 -5.62 3.97 4.63
C TYR A 284 -6.49 2.73 4.89
N ILE A 285 -5.93 1.70 5.50
CA ILE A 285 -6.70 0.49 5.87
C ILE A 285 -7.45 0.72 7.20
N ASN A 286 -6.90 1.57 8.07
CA ASN A 286 -7.42 1.84 9.42
C ASN A 286 -7.99 3.26 9.55
N GLN A 287 -8.61 3.79 8.48
CA GLN A 287 -9.09 5.18 8.38
C GLN A 287 -9.92 5.67 9.58
N PRO A 288 -10.92 4.94 10.12
CA PRO A 288 -11.70 5.42 11.25
C PRO A 288 -10.88 5.63 12.53
N PHE A 289 -9.76 4.90 12.65
CA PHE A 289 -8.90 4.85 13.83
C PHE A 289 -7.60 5.66 13.66
N SER A 290 -7.44 6.29 12.49
CA SER A 290 -6.26 7.06 12.07
C SER A 290 -6.63 8.52 11.87
N LYS A 291 -5.71 9.35 11.35
CA LYS A 291 -6.01 10.75 11.02
C LYS A 291 -7.08 10.82 9.90
N PRO A 292 -7.89 11.90 9.83
CA PRO A 292 -8.85 12.09 8.75
C PRO A 292 -8.15 11.97 7.39
N PRO A 293 -8.70 11.18 6.44
CA PRO A 293 -8.13 11.06 5.10
C PRO A 293 -8.03 12.42 4.41
N ARG A 294 -6.85 12.77 3.89
CA ARG A 294 -6.57 14.05 3.23
C ARG A 294 -5.89 13.84 1.89
N PHE A 295 -6.03 14.83 1.02
CA PHE A 295 -5.17 15.02 -0.13
C PHE A 295 -3.83 15.61 0.33
N ASP A 296 -2.88 14.75 0.71
CA ASP A 296 -1.51 15.14 1.02
C ASP A 296 -0.63 14.94 -0.22
N VAL A 297 -0.44 16.03 -0.98
CA VAL A 297 0.29 16.00 -2.26
C VAL A 297 1.76 15.63 -2.10
N ASP A 298 2.37 15.97 -0.97
CA ASP A 298 3.76 15.65 -0.64
C ASP A 298 3.93 14.16 -0.34
N TYR A 299 3.03 13.62 0.48
CA TYR A 299 2.96 12.19 0.77
C TYR A 299 2.72 11.37 -0.50
N TYR A 300 1.72 11.69 -1.32
CA TYR A 300 1.45 10.91 -2.54
C TYR A 300 2.55 11.04 -3.60
N CYS A 301 3.19 12.21 -3.73
CA CYS A 301 4.40 12.38 -4.53
C CYS A 301 5.55 11.48 -4.01
N SER A 302 5.74 11.41 -2.69
CA SER A 302 6.70 10.51 -2.04
C SER A 302 6.39 9.03 -2.27
N VAL A 303 5.12 8.61 -2.16
CA VAL A 303 4.67 7.23 -2.42
C VAL A 303 4.88 6.85 -3.88
N ALA A 304 4.47 7.70 -4.83
CA ALA A 304 4.66 7.44 -6.26
C ALA A 304 6.15 7.30 -6.62
N LYS A 305 7.02 8.16 -6.08
CA LYS A 305 8.48 8.07 -6.25
C LYS A 305 9.06 6.80 -5.64
N ALA A 306 8.64 6.41 -4.44
CA ALA A 306 9.11 5.18 -3.80
C ALA A 306 8.64 3.90 -4.52
N ARG A 307 7.43 3.90 -5.10
CA ARG A 307 6.92 2.81 -5.94
C ARG A 307 7.65 2.73 -7.29
N LEU A 308 7.92 3.87 -7.94
CA LEU A 308 8.76 3.94 -9.13
C LEU A 308 10.17 3.39 -8.84
N GLN A 309 10.80 3.83 -7.75
CA GLN A 309 12.12 3.35 -7.34
C GLN A 309 12.12 1.84 -7.07
N ALA A 310 11.07 1.30 -6.44
CA ALA A 310 10.92 -0.14 -6.23
C ALA A 310 10.76 -0.93 -7.55
N ALA A 311 10.01 -0.40 -8.51
CA ALA A 311 9.87 -1.00 -9.84
C ALA A 311 11.18 -0.95 -10.65
N GLN A 312 11.89 0.18 -10.62
CA GLN A 312 13.22 0.33 -11.22
C GLN A 312 14.25 -0.60 -10.57
N ASP A 313 14.21 -0.77 -9.24
CA ASP A 313 15.07 -1.72 -8.53
C ASP A 313 14.78 -3.17 -8.91
N HIS A 314 13.50 -3.53 -9.09
CA HIS A 314 13.10 -4.87 -9.53
C HIS A 314 13.65 -5.17 -10.93
N LEU A 315 13.47 -4.26 -11.89
CA LEU A 315 14.03 -4.39 -13.24
C LEU A 315 15.56 -4.39 -13.25
N TRP A 316 16.20 -3.59 -12.40
CA TRP A 316 17.66 -3.56 -12.22
C TRP A 316 18.19 -4.91 -11.69
N LEU A 317 17.52 -5.52 -10.70
CA LEU A 317 17.90 -6.83 -10.18
C LEU A 317 17.70 -7.96 -11.21
N LEU A 318 16.61 -7.92 -12.01
CA LEU A 318 16.38 -8.89 -13.10
C LEU A 318 17.40 -8.79 -14.25
N GLN A 319 18.17 -7.70 -14.33
CA GLN A 319 19.26 -7.53 -15.29
C GLN A 319 20.63 -7.90 -14.69
N THR A 320 20.87 -7.50 -13.44
CA THR A 320 22.22 -7.54 -12.83
C THR A 320 22.48 -8.74 -11.94
N ASP A 321 21.43 -9.43 -11.46
CA ASP A 321 21.54 -10.58 -10.57
C ASP A 321 20.89 -11.85 -11.16
N PRO A 322 21.71 -12.77 -11.71
CA PRO A 322 21.24 -14.07 -12.16
C PRO A 322 20.56 -14.94 -11.07
N SER A 323 20.90 -14.75 -9.80
CA SER A 323 20.29 -15.49 -8.70
C SER A 323 18.87 -14.96 -8.43
N TYR A 324 18.69 -13.64 -8.45
CA TYR A 324 17.37 -12.99 -8.37
C TYR A 324 16.48 -13.38 -9.56
N THR A 325 17.03 -13.37 -10.77
CA THR A 325 16.29 -13.72 -11.99
C THR A 325 15.80 -15.18 -11.98
N ARG A 326 16.62 -16.14 -11.51
CA ARG A 326 16.17 -17.54 -11.33
C ARG A 326 15.13 -17.67 -10.23
N ARG A 327 15.27 -16.93 -9.13
CA ARG A 327 14.24 -16.89 -8.08
C ARG A 327 12.91 -16.40 -8.67
N PHE A 328 12.92 -15.34 -9.47
CA PHE A 328 11.74 -14.83 -10.17
C PHE A 328 11.12 -15.88 -11.11
N ILE A 329 11.90 -16.51 -11.99
CA ILE A 329 11.41 -17.59 -12.88
C ILE A 329 10.72 -18.69 -12.06
N ARG A 330 11.35 -19.17 -10.98
CA ARG A 330 10.81 -20.24 -10.11
C ARG A 330 9.49 -19.84 -9.43
N VAL A 331 9.37 -18.59 -9.01
CA VAL A 331 8.22 -18.04 -8.28
C VAL A 331 7.03 -17.75 -9.21
N MET A 332 7.31 -17.25 -10.41
CA MET A 332 6.29 -16.96 -11.42
C MET A 332 5.78 -18.24 -12.08
N ALA A 333 6.65 -19.24 -12.32
CA ALA A 333 6.31 -20.51 -12.97
C ALA A 333 5.53 -21.50 -12.07
N ALA A 334 4.46 -21.03 -11.45
CA ALA A 334 3.53 -21.80 -10.61
C ALA A 334 2.11 -21.71 -11.18
N GLY A 335 1.71 -22.73 -11.94
CA GLY A 335 0.38 -22.87 -12.57
C GLY A 335 0.37 -23.91 -13.69
N GLU A 336 -0.81 -24.31 -14.19
CA GLU A 336 -0.94 -25.29 -15.28
C GLU A 336 -0.28 -24.82 -16.58
N LEU A 337 -0.53 -23.57 -17.00
CA LEU A 337 0.04 -23.05 -18.25
C LEU A 337 1.58 -23.04 -18.23
N TYR A 338 2.21 -22.87 -17.06
CA TYR A 338 3.66 -22.91 -16.89
C TYR A 338 4.28 -24.32 -16.95
N ARG A 339 3.45 -25.39 -16.97
CA ARG A 339 3.90 -26.77 -17.23
C ARG A 339 3.92 -27.12 -18.73
N THR A 340 3.49 -26.20 -19.59
CA THR A 340 3.48 -26.36 -21.06
C THR A 340 4.69 -25.70 -21.70
N ASP A 341 4.87 -25.88 -23.01
CA ASP A 341 5.91 -25.19 -23.79
C ASP A 341 5.79 -23.67 -23.80
N TRP A 342 4.70 -23.10 -23.27
CA TRP A 342 4.54 -21.66 -23.06
C TRP A 342 5.27 -21.11 -21.82
N LYS A 343 5.83 -21.94 -20.92
CA LYS A 343 6.48 -21.51 -19.65
C LYS A 343 7.26 -20.19 -19.79
N TYR A 344 8.25 -20.16 -20.68
CA TYR A 344 9.15 -19.01 -20.83
C TYR A 344 8.53 -17.84 -21.59
N ASP A 345 7.51 -18.07 -22.42
CA ASP A 345 6.76 -17.00 -23.08
C ASP A 345 5.85 -16.26 -22.09
N ILE A 346 5.26 -16.97 -21.13
CA ILE A 346 4.46 -16.37 -20.06
C ILE A 346 5.37 -15.61 -19.09
N VAL A 347 6.51 -16.20 -18.66
CA VAL A 347 7.47 -15.47 -17.82
C VAL A 347 8.06 -14.24 -18.54
N ALA A 348 8.30 -14.31 -19.85
CA ALA A 348 8.72 -13.14 -20.64
C ALA A 348 7.60 -12.07 -20.71
N GLN A 349 6.33 -12.47 -20.76
CA GLN A 349 5.19 -11.55 -20.65
C GLN A 349 5.10 -10.90 -19.26
N ASP A 350 5.38 -11.63 -18.17
CA ASP A 350 5.42 -11.05 -16.83
C ASP A 350 6.57 -10.05 -16.66
N ILE A 351 7.72 -10.27 -17.32
CA ILE A 351 8.82 -9.29 -17.36
C ILE A 351 8.42 -8.05 -18.17
N HIS A 352 7.75 -8.22 -19.32
CA HIS A 352 7.16 -7.09 -20.07
C HIS A 352 6.17 -6.29 -19.20
N GLN A 353 5.29 -6.99 -18.47
CA GLN A 353 4.35 -6.35 -17.55
C GLN A 353 5.06 -5.57 -16.44
N ALA A 354 6.20 -6.06 -15.92
CA ALA A 354 7.01 -5.30 -14.96
C ALA A 354 7.63 -4.02 -15.55
N VAL A 355 8.02 -4.02 -16.84
CA VAL A 355 8.44 -2.79 -17.55
C VAL A 355 7.28 -1.81 -17.67
N VAL A 356 6.11 -2.30 -18.09
CA VAL A 356 4.89 -1.49 -18.20
C VAL A 356 4.44 -0.92 -16.83
N ASP A 357 4.59 -1.67 -15.74
CA ASP A 357 4.28 -1.19 -14.39
C ASP A 357 5.27 -0.13 -13.91
N CYS A 358 6.56 -0.24 -14.25
CA CYS A 358 7.53 0.83 -14.03
C CYS A 358 7.16 2.11 -14.78
N MET A 359 6.73 2.01 -16.05
CA MET A 359 6.27 3.17 -16.83
C MET A 359 5.02 3.83 -16.22
N ARG A 360 4.06 3.04 -15.71
CA ARG A 360 2.85 3.55 -15.01
C ARG A 360 3.22 4.32 -13.74
N TRP A 361 4.15 3.81 -12.95
CA TRP A 361 4.64 4.52 -11.76
C TRP A 361 5.45 5.77 -12.12
N GLN A 362 6.15 5.80 -13.26
CA GLN A 362 6.81 7.01 -13.76
C GLN A 362 5.77 8.08 -14.12
N GLN A 363 4.75 7.73 -14.90
CA GLN A 363 3.64 8.62 -15.24
C GLN A 363 2.98 9.21 -13.99
N LEU A 364 2.64 8.37 -13.01
CA LEU A 364 2.06 8.84 -11.75
C LEU A 364 3.03 9.73 -10.97
N SER A 365 4.31 9.41 -10.89
CA SER A 365 5.33 10.23 -10.22
C SER A 365 5.48 11.62 -10.86
N GLU A 366 5.38 11.72 -12.18
CA GLU A 366 5.41 12.98 -12.92
C GLU A 366 4.12 13.79 -12.73
N GLU A 367 2.94 13.19 -12.86
CA GLU A 367 1.65 13.85 -12.61
C GLU A 367 1.55 14.37 -11.16
N TRP A 368 1.91 13.55 -10.17
CA TRP A 368 1.93 13.97 -8.76
C TRP A 368 2.95 15.10 -8.50
N SER A 369 4.08 15.11 -9.20
CA SER A 369 5.07 16.21 -9.08
C SER A 369 4.54 17.50 -9.72
N GLY A 370 3.95 17.43 -10.92
CA GLY A 370 3.34 18.60 -11.57
C GLY A 370 2.15 19.16 -10.79
N ILE A 371 1.36 18.30 -10.13
CA ILE A 371 0.29 18.74 -9.22
C ILE A 371 0.89 19.37 -7.96
N LYS A 372 1.93 18.79 -7.34
CA LYS A 372 2.65 19.41 -6.21
C LYS A 372 3.13 20.82 -6.54
N ASP A 373 3.71 21.03 -7.72
CA ASP A 373 4.18 22.35 -8.15
C ASP A 373 3.01 23.35 -8.32
N GLN A 374 1.86 22.89 -8.83
CA GLN A 374 0.65 23.71 -8.88
C GLN A 374 0.07 24.02 -7.49
N TYR A 375 0.09 23.06 -6.55
CA TYR A 375 -0.31 23.31 -5.16
C TYR A 375 0.59 24.36 -4.50
N ASN A 376 1.91 24.25 -4.68
CA ASN A 376 2.87 25.23 -4.17
C ASN A 376 2.66 26.62 -4.78
N ARG A 377 2.22 26.70 -6.05
CA ARG A 377 1.87 27.95 -6.73
C ARG A 377 0.54 28.55 -6.27
N TYR A 378 -0.46 27.71 -6.00
CA TYR A 378 -1.83 28.14 -5.68
C TYR A 378 -2.22 27.98 -4.20
N ARG A 379 -1.25 27.71 -3.32
CA ARG A 379 -1.42 27.50 -1.87
C ARG A 379 -2.41 28.45 -1.19
N ASP A 380 -2.31 29.74 -1.49
CA ASP A 380 -3.12 30.78 -0.87
C ASP A 380 -4.47 31.00 -1.60
N SER A 381 -4.81 30.16 -2.58
CA SER A 381 -6.03 30.17 -3.40
C SER A 381 -6.86 28.88 -3.32
N ILE A 382 -6.45 27.89 -2.52
CA ILE A 382 -7.17 26.62 -2.35
C ILE A 382 -7.90 26.65 -1.00
N HIS A 383 -9.15 27.10 -1.00
CA HIS A 383 -9.97 27.26 0.22
C HIS A 383 -11.38 26.69 0.03
N PRO A 384 -11.97 26.02 1.04
CA PRO A 384 -13.38 25.66 1.04
C PRO A 384 -14.29 26.88 0.79
N GLY A 385 -15.35 26.71 0.00
CA GLY A 385 -16.24 27.79 -0.43
C GLY A 385 -15.79 28.51 -1.71
N GLN A 386 -14.57 28.28 -2.20
CA GLN A 386 -14.01 28.93 -3.39
C GLN A 386 -13.78 27.94 -4.54
N PRO A 387 -13.89 28.38 -5.81
CA PRO A 387 -13.55 27.55 -6.96
C PRO A 387 -12.04 27.28 -7.03
N LEU A 388 -11.66 26.07 -7.44
CA LEU A 388 -10.26 25.74 -7.71
C LEU A 388 -9.73 26.54 -8.91
N PRO A 389 -8.43 26.92 -8.91
CA PRO A 389 -7.74 27.40 -10.11
C PRO A 389 -7.92 26.43 -11.27
N LYS A 390 -8.30 26.96 -12.45
CA LYS A 390 -8.77 26.11 -13.56
C LYS A 390 -7.74 25.08 -14.04
N SER A 391 -6.46 25.46 -14.06
CA SER A 391 -5.33 24.57 -14.34
C SER A 391 -5.28 23.38 -13.38
N LEU A 392 -5.43 23.64 -12.09
CA LEU A 392 -5.39 22.62 -11.04
C LEU A 392 -6.62 21.69 -11.08
N GLU A 393 -7.81 22.25 -11.33
CA GLU A 393 -9.02 21.44 -11.57
C GLU A 393 -8.82 20.43 -12.71
N LEU A 394 -8.23 20.89 -13.83
CA LEU A 394 -7.96 20.04 -15.00
C LEU A 394 -6.87 18.99 -14.73
N SER A 395 -5.80 19.35 -14.02
CA SER A 395 -4.76 18.39 -13.61
C SER A 395 -5.28 17.32 -12.66
N LEU A 396 -6.13 17.67 -11.67
CA LEU A 396 -6.76 16.69 -10.77
C LEU A 396 -7.69 15.73 -11.53
N ALA A 397 -8.45 16.23 -12.50
CA ALA A 397 -9.30 15.37 -13.34
C ALA A 397 -8.50 14.42 -14.25
N LEU A 398 -7.34 14.85 -14.77
CA LEU A 398 -6.41 13.98 -15.51
C LEU A 398 -5.79 12.92 -14.60
N LEU A 399 -5.40 13.28 -13.37
CA LEU A 399 -4.87 12.32 -12.38
C LEU A 399 -5.91 11.28 -11.95
N GLU A 400 -7.17 11.68 -11.68
CA GLU A 400 -8.25 10.72 -11.40
C GLU A 400 -8.38 9.70 -12.55
N SER A 401 -8.35 10.21 -13.78
CA SER A 401 -8.46 9.40 -14.99
C SER A 401 -7.26 8.45 -15.17
N ALA A 402 -6.04 8.90 -14.86
CA ALA A 402 -4.84 8.08 -14.87
C ALA A 402 -4.94 6.92 -13.88
N LEU A 403 -5.31 7.21 -12.64
CA LEU A 403 -5.47 6.21 -11.59
C LEU A 403 -6.54 5.18 -11.96
N LEU A 404 -7.69 5.63 -12.49
CA LEU A 404 -8.76 4.74 -12.96
C LEU A 404 -8.31 3.82 -14.11
N MET A 405 -7.63 4.37 -15.12
CA MET A 405 -7.15 3.58 -16.26
C MET A 405 -6.03 2.60 -15.88
N ILE A 406 -5.18 2.96 -14.92
CA ILE A 406 -4.13 2.09 -14.39
C ILE A 406 -4.75 0.95 -13.57
N LEU A 407 -5.66 1.26 -12.63
CA LEU A 407 -6.41 0.28 -11.84
C LEU A 407 -7.17 -0.71 -12.75
N GLU A 408 -7.81 -0.21 -13.82
CA GLU A 408 -8.56 -1.07 -14.72
C GLU A 408 -7.65 -2.03 -15.52
N LYS A 409 -6.51 -1.55 -16.03
CA LYS A 409 -5.51 -2.42 -16.67
C LYS A 409 -4.95 -3.45 -15.69
N TRP A 410 -4.71 -3.05 -14.44
CA TRP A 410 -4.18 -3.91 -13.39
C TRP A 410 -5.17 -5.00 -12.97
N SER A 411 -6.44 -4.66 -12.75
CA SER A 411 -7.51 -5.61 -12.42
C SER A 411 -7.72 -6.63 -13.55
N ASN A 412 -7.66 -6.20 -14.81
CA ASN A 412 -7.76 -7.12 -15.96
C ASN A 412 -6.56 -8.08 -16.11
N TYR A 413 -5.35 -7.66 -15.70
CA TYR A 413 -4.20 -8.56 -15.60
C TYR A 413 -4.41 -9.56 -14.43
N LEU A 414 -4.78 -9.09 -13.24
CA LEU A 414 -4.98 -9.97 -12.09
C LEU A 414 -6.12 -10.98 -12.25
N ARG A 415 -7.23 -10.61 -12.90
CA ARG A 415 -8.32 -11.54 -13.26
C ARG A 415 -7.85 -12.74 -14.11
N LYS A 416 -6.74 -12.61 -14.85
CA LYS A 416 -6.11 -13.69 -15.62
C LYS A 416 -4.98 -14.39 -14.86
N TYR A 417 -4.27 -13.64 -14.01
CA TYR A 417 -3.14 -14.12 -13.22
C TYR A 417 -3.56 -15.04 -12.06
N ILE A 418 -4.51 -14.61 -11.22
CA ILE A 418 -4.93 -15.33 -10.00
C ILE A 418 -5.42 -16.76 -10.29
N PRO A 419 -6.26 -17.03 -11.31
CA PRO A 419 -6.69 -18.39 -11.65
C PRO A 419 -5.55 -19.39 -11.91
N GLN A 420 -4.37 -18.91 -12.33
CA GLN A 420 -3.22 -19.77 -12.58
C GLN A 420 -2.42 -20.08 -11.31
N ARG A 421 -2.66 -19.39 -10.19
CA ARG A 421 -1.87 -19.55 -8.96
C ARG A 421 -2.36 -20.74 -8.13
N PRO A 422 -1.47 -21.55 -7.53
CA PRO A 422 -1.83 -22.83 -6.90
C PRO A 422 -2.97 -22.74 -5.87
N GLY A 423 -3.05 -21.65 -5.11
CA GLY A 423 -4.06 -21.44 -4.08
C GLY A 423 -5.50 -21.20 -4.56
N PHE A 424 -5.67 -20.86 -5.84
CA PHE A 424 -6.98 -20.57 -6.45
C PHE A 424 -7.31 -21.51 -7.61
N GLN A 425 -6.29 -22.14 -8.22
CA GLN A 425 -6.41 -22.98 -9.41
C GLN A 425 -7.52 -24.05 -9.34
N HIS A 426 -7.79 -24.61 -8.16
CA HIS A 426 -8.85 -25.61 -7.98
C HIS A 426 -10.26 -25.09 -8.34
N LEU A 427 -10.51 -23.78 -8.22
CA LEU A 427 -11.77 -23.09 -8.58
C LEU A 427 -11.95 -22.88 -10.09
N TRP A 428 -10.94 -23.18 -10.91
CA TRP A 428 -10.92 -22.89 -12.34
C TRP A 428 -10.55 -24.13 -13.17
N THR A 429 -10.93 -24.14 -14.44
CA THR A 429 -10.55 -25.12 -15.45
C THR A 429 -9.65 -24.43 -16.46
N THR A 430 -8.42 -24.93 -16.64
CA THR A 430 -7.49 -24.45 -17.67
C THR A 430 -7.54 -25.37 -18.88
N LYS A 431 -7.70 -24.81 -20.08
CA LYS A 431 -7.52 -25.52 -21.37
C LYS A 431 -6.35 -24.89 -22.12
N PRO A 432 -5.13 -25.43 -22.02
CA PRO A 432 -3.97 -24.86 -22.70
C PRO A 432 -4.13 -24.90 -24.23
N ALA A 433 -3.72 -23.84 -24.91
CA ALA A 433 -3.69 -23.78 -26.37
C ALA A 433 -2.36 -24.32 -26.92
N PRO A 434 -2.34 -24.90 -28.13
CA PRO A 434 -1.09 -25.30 -28.81
C PRO A 434 -0.08 -24.16 -28.91
N LYS A 435 1.22 -24.48 -28.93
CA LYS A 435 2.25 -23.45 -29.06
C LYS A 435 2.14 -22.75 -30.43
N GLY A 436 2.11 -21.43 -30.41
CA GLY A 436 1.95 -20.59 -31.59
C GLY A 436 0.50 -20.14 -31.87
N THR A 437 -0.50 -20.59 -31.10
CA THR A 437 -1.88 -20.11 -31.25
C THR A 437 -1.97 -18.59 -31.06
N THR A 438 -2.65 -17.92 -31.99
CA THR A 438 -2.95 -16.49 -31.93
C THR A 438 -4.42 -16.22 -32.23
N SER A 439 -4.94 -15.12 -31.68
CA SER A 439 -6.27 -14.58 -31.99
C SER A 439 -6.16 -13.05 -32.04
N GLU A 440 -6.72 -12.43 -33.07
CA GLU A 440 -6.55 -10.98 -33.37
C GLU A 440 -5.07 -10.52 -33.37
N GLY A 441 -4.14 -11.38 -33.79
CA GLY A 441 -2.70 -11.12 -33.75
C GLY A 441 -2.05 -11.18 -32.36
N LYS A 442 -2.81 -11.48 -31.30
CA LYS A 442 -2.31 -11.65 -29.92
C LYS A 442 -2.07 -13.13 -29.64
N ARG A 443 -1.01 -13.47 -28.88
CA ARG A 443 -0.77 -14.85 -28.42
C ARG A 443 -1.88 -15.29 -27.46
N VAL A 444 -2.37 -16.51 -27.64
CA VAL A 444 -3.36 -17.14 -26.75
C VAL A 444 -2.70 -18.37 -26.12
N PHE A 445 -2.51 -18.34 -24.80
CA PHE A 445 -1.88 -19.44 -24.05
C PHE A 445 -2.86 -20.56 -23.70
N GLY A 446 -4.16 -20.24 -23.65
CA GLY A 446 -5.23 -21.16 -23.28
C GLY A 446 -6.48 -20.41 -22.82
N GLU A 447 -7.55 -21.17 -22.59
CA GLU A 447 -8.79 -20.71 -21.99
C GLU A 447 -8.79 -21.00 -20.49
N ILE A 448 -9.44 -20.12 -19.72
CA ILE A 448 -9.60 -20.26 -18.27
C ILE A 448 -11.06 -20.01 -17.93
N GLU A 449 -11.74 -21.05 -17.45
CA GLU A 449 -13.18 -21.02 -17.12
C GLU A 449 -13.35 -21.22 -15.61
N ARG A 450 -14.28 -20.48 -14.98
CA ARG A 450 -14.55 -20.65 -13.54
C ARG A 450 -15.49 -21.83 -13.33
N LYS A 451 -15.15 -22.74 -12.41
CA LYS A 451 -15.99 -23.91 -12.06
C LYS A 451 -17.18 -23.52 -11.19
N THR A 452 -17.01 -22.54 -10.30
CA THR A 452 -18.04 -22.10 -9.36
C THR A 452 -18.56 -20.69 -9.68
N SER A 453 -19.80 -20.40 -9.29
CA SER A 453 -20.36 -19.05 -9.44
C SER A 453 -19.71 -18.07 -8.46
N ILE A 454 -19.53 -16.80 -8.87
CA ILE A 454 -19.14 -15.71 -7.97
C ILE A 454 -20.30 -15.34 -7.00
N LYS A 455 -21.50 -15.91 -7.19
CA LYS A 455 -22.63 -15.76 -6.25
C LYS A 455 -22.42 -16.48 -4.92
N GLN A 456 -21.38 -17.31 -4.78
CA GLN A 456 -21.00 -17.89 -3.50
C GLN A 456 -20.67 -16.77 -2.51
N GLY A 457 -21.28 -16.80 -1.33
CA GLY A 457 -21.19 -15.70 -0.36
C GLY A 457 -19.82 -15.64 0.34
N LEU A 458 -19.60 -14.55 1.09
CA LEU A 458 -18.44 -14.39 1.99
C LEU A 458 -18.26 -15.56 2.97
N ASN A 459 -19.31 -16.35 3.21
CA ASN A 459 -19.31 -17.50 4.12
C ASN A 459 -18.83 -18.82 3.50
N GLU A 460 -18.77 -18.95 2.17
CA GLU A 460 -18.38 -20.20 1.50
C GLU A 460 -16.88 -20.28 1.25
N ASP A 461 -16.33 -19.27 0.57
CA ASP A 461 -14.89 -19.08 0.38
C ASP A 461 -14.55 -17.60 0.62
N PRO A 462 -14.25 -17.23 1.88
CA PRO A 462 -14.04 -15.82 2.20
C PRO A 462 -12.87 -15.22 1.43
N LEU A 463 -11.78 -15.97 1.22
CA LEU A 463 -10.58 -15.46 0.56
C LEU A 463 -10.81 -15.21 -0.92
N ASP A 464 -11.40 -16.16 -1.66
CA ASP A 464 -11.74 -15.92 -3.07
C ASP A 464 -12.78 -14.81 -3.20
N TRP A 465 -13.80 -14.75 -2.34
CA TRP A 465 -14.77 -13.66 -2.36
C TRP A 465 -14.11 -12.28 -2.17
N ILE A 466 -13.26 -12.11 -1.16
CA ILE A 466 -12.54 -10.85 -0.91
C ILE A 466 -11.66 -10.48 -2.12
N VAL A 467 -10.87 -11.44 -2.61
CA VAL A 467 -9.96 -11.22 -3.74
C VAL A 467 -10.72 -10.89 -5.02
N MET A 468 -11.84 -11.55 -5.32
CA MET A 468 -12.67 -11.23 -6.47
C MET A 468 -13.36 -9.86 -6.33
N LYS A 469 -13.80 -9.46 -5.13
CA LYS A 469 -14.40 -8.14 -4.88
C LYS A 469 -13.37 -7.00 -4.98
N LEU A 470 -12.11 -7.22 -4.61
CA LEU A 470 -11.00 -6.27 -4.83
C LEU A 470 -10.71 -6.06 -6.34
N LEU A 471 -11.09 -7.00 -7.21
CA LEU A 471 -10.94 -6.87 -8.67
C LEU A 471 -12.17 -6.25 -9.37
N SER A 472 -13.14 -5.70 -8.62
CA SER A 472 -14.27 -4.94 -9.19
C SER A 472 -13.79 -3.65 -9.86
N HIS A 473 -14.50 -3.15 -10.88
CA HIS A 473 -14.12 -1.85 -11.47
C HIS A 473 -14.25 -0.71 -10.44
N ALA A 474 -13.27 0.19 -10.44
CA ALA A 474 -13.16 1.29 -9.47
C ALA A 474 -14.30 2.35 -9.55
N ASN A 475 -15.15 2.27 -10.58
CA ASN A 475 -16.29 3.17 -10.83
C ASN A 475 -17.67 2.52 -10.64
N THR A 476 -17.77 1.25 -10.22
CA THR A 476 -19.08 0.62 -10.00
C THR A 476 -19.79 1.26 -8.79
N GLU A 477 -21.01 1.80 -8.98
CA GLU A 477 -21.83 2.47 -7.93
C GLU A 477 -21.89 1.63 -6.64
N ASN A 478 -22.26 0.35 -6.77
CA ASN A 478 -22.48 -0.59 -5.67
C ASN A 478 -21.21 -1.30 -5.16
N ARG A 479 -20.00 -0.81 -5.45
CA ARG A 479 -18.77 -1.42 -4.93
C ARG A 479 -18.64 -1.24 -3.41
N PHE A 480 -18.08 -2.23 -2.73
CA PHE A 480 -17.58 -2.10 -1.37
C PHE A 480 -16.37 -1.15 -1.30
N ASP A 481 -16.16 -0.56 -0.12
CA ASP A 481 -14.99 0.27 0.15
C ASP A 481 -13.73 -0.59 0.12
N GLN A 482 -12.72 -0.14 -0.63
CA GLN A 482 -11.50 -0.94 -0.86
C GLN A 482 -10.64 -1.00 0.40
N SER A 483 -10.67 0.03 1.25
CA SER A 483 -10.05 0.00 2.58
C SER A 483 -10.69 -1.08 3.47
N GLU A 484 -12.02 -1.23 3.49
CA GLU A 484 -12.71 -2.30 4.25
C GLU A 484 -12.38 -3.70 3.69
N LEU A 485 -12.35 -3.88 2.36
CA LEU A 485 -11.96 -5.16 1.75
C LEU A 485 -10.49 -5.53 2.04
N LEU A 486 -9.57 -4.57 1.98
CA LEU A 486 -8.16 -4.79 2.33
C LEU A 486 -8.00 -5.08 3.83
N ALA A 487 -8.71 -4.36 4.71
CA ALA A 487 -8.72 -4.63 6.14
C ALA A 487 -9.26 -6.03 6.44
N ARG A 488 -10.31 -6.47 5.74
CA ARG A 488 -10.84 -7.83 5.84
C ARG A 488 -9.86 -8.87 5.33
N LEU A 489 -9.10 -8.60 4.26
CA LEU A 489 -8.05 -9.47 3.74
C LEU A 489 -6.91 -9.65 4.76
N GLU A 490 -6.42 -8.55 5.34
CA GLU A 490 -5.36 -8.59 6.37
C GLU A 490 -5.82 -9.33 7.63
N ALA A 491 -7.05 -9.07 8.09
CA ALA A 491 -7.66 -9.82 9.19
C ALA A 491 -7.77 -11.32 8.85
N HIS A 492 -8.24 -11.68 7.65
CA HIS A 492 -8.37 -13.07 7.22
C HIS A 492 -7.00 -13.79 7.20
N VAL A 493 -5.96 -13.13 6.68
CA VAL A 493 -4.58 -13.65 6.67
C VAL A 493 -4.03 -13.88 8.08
N ALA A 494 -4.39 -13.04 9.05
CA ALA A 494 -3.99 -13.17 10.45
C ALA A 494 -4.79 -14.25 11.21
N GLU A 495 -6.11 -14.34 10.97
CA GLU A 495 -7.06 -15.24 11.64
C GLU A 495 -6.89 -16.72 11.24
N THR A 496 -6.48 -16.99 9.99
CA THR A 496 -6.55 -18.33 9.40
C THR A 496 -5.31 -19.19 9.60
N ASN A 497 -5.46 -20.50 9.39
CA ASN A 497 -4.38 -21.48 9.46
C ASN A 497 -3.36 -21.33 8.30
N SER A 498 -2.23 -22.00 8.40
CA SER A 498 -1.14 -21.89 7.42
C SER A 498 -1.51 -22.34 5.99
N THR A 499 -2.43 -23.29 5.84
CA THR A 499 -2.86 -23.80 4.52
C THR A 499 -3.71 -22.76 3.81
N GLU A 500 -4.69 -22.19 4.50
CA GLU A 500 -5.56 -21.13 3.96
C GLU A 500 -4.75 -19.87 3.66
N ARG A 501 -3.88 -19.45 4.59
CA ARG A 501 -2.95 -18.34 4.39
C ARG A 501 -2.04 -18.52 3.16
N ALA A 502 -1.65 -19.76 2.86
CA ALA A 502 -0.80 -20.11 1.72
C ALA A 502 -1.52 -20.13 0.37
N ARG A 503 -2.85 -20.00 0.33
CA ARG A 503 -3.58 -19.82 -0.93
C ARG A 503 -3.22 -18.48 -1.59
N LEU A 504 -3.09 -17.45 -0.76
CA LEU A 504 -2.46 -16.21 -1.15
C LEU A 504 -0.94 -16.43 -1.13
N ASP A 505 -0.27 -16.31 -2.27
CA ASP A 505 1.19 -16.47 -2.36
C ASP A 505 1.92 -15.11 -2.35
N GLU A 506 3.26 -15.14 -2.34
CA GLU A 506 4.07 -13.91 -2.31
C GLU A 506 3.81 -12.98 -3.50
N THR A 507 3.45 -13.49 -4.67
CA THR A 507 3.27 -12.67 -5.87
C THR A 507 1.90 -12.00 -5.90
N ILE A 508 0.84 -12.71 -5.51
CA ILE A 508 -0.49 -12.09 -5.39
C ILE A 508 -0.44 -11.01 -4.31
N TYR A 509 0.12 -11.32 -3.12
CA TYR A 509 0.11 -10.36 -2.01
C TYR A 509 1.01 -9.14 -2.27
N ALA A 510 2.15 -9.33 -2.95
CA ALA A 510 2.97 -8.22 -3.44
C ALA A 510 2.19 -7.35 -4.43
N LYS A 511 1.55 -7.93 -5.45
CA LYS A 511 0.75 -7.17 -6.43
C LYS A 511 -0.42 -6.43 -5.77
N MET A 512 -1.14 -7.06 -4.83
CA MET A 512 -2.23 -6.41 -4.06
C MET A 512 -1.76 -5.14 -3.35
N SER A 513 -0.48 -5.07 -2.98
CA SER A 513 0.13 -3.89 -2.35
C SER A 513 0.19 -2.67 -3.28
N ASP A 514 0.31 -2.87 -4.60
CA ASP A 514 0.28 -1.77 -5.59
C ASP A 514 -1.16 -1.28 -5.81
N SER A 515 -2.13 -2.21 -5.85
CA SER A 515 -3.55 -1.85 -5.93
C SER A 515 -4.02 -1.08 -4.70
N ALA A 516 -3.56 -1.44 -3.50
CA ALA A 516 -3.81 -0.68 -2.28
C ALA A 516 -3.35 0.78 -2.42
N ALA A 517 -2.11 1.01 -2.86
CA ALA A 517 -1.57 2.36 -3.07
C ALA A 517 -2.32 3.15 -4.16
N LEU A 518 -2.71 2.50 -5.27
CA LEU A 518 -3.50 3.12 -6.33
C LEU A 518 -4.92 3.49 -5.87
N HIS A 519 -5.56 2.65 -5.06
CA HIS A 519 -6.87 2.93 -4.47
C HIS A 519 -6.81 4.00 -3.38
N GLU A 520 -5.73 4.06 -2.60
CA GLU A 520 -5.45 5.12 -1.63
C GLU A 520 -5.31 6.48 -2.34
N MET A 521 -4.47 6.55 -3.39
CA MET A 521 -4.31 7.73 -4.24
C MET A 521 -5.65 8.18 -4.85
N LEU A 522 -6.44 7.25 -5.41
CA LEU A 522 -7.74 7.55 -6.00
C LEU A 522 -8.76 8.03 -4.94
N SER A 523 -8.72 7.45 -3.75
CA SER A 523 -9.55 7.88 -2.61
C SER A 523 -9.19 9.32 -2.24
N ALA A 524 -7.91 9.63 -2.01
CA ALA A 524 -7.46 10.98 -1.67
C ALA A 524 -7.87 12.03 -2.72
N VAL A 525 -7.70 11.72 -4.01
CA VAL A 525 -8.14 12.58 -5.13
C VAL A 525 -9.64 12.86 -5.04
N ARG A 526 -10.47 11.83 -4.81
CA ARG A 526 -11.95 11.97 -4.70
C ARG A 526 -12.42 12.67 -3.43
N LEU A 527 -11.63 12.59 -2.35
CA LEU A 527 -11.89 13.24 -1.07
C LEU A 527 -11.38 14.69 -1.03
N HIS A 528 -10.64 15.15 -2.04
CA HIS A 528 -10.17 16.53 -2.15
C HIS A 528 -11.31 17.56 -2.02
N ARG A 529 -11.08 18.65 -1.29
CA ARG A 529 -12.01 19.78 -1.13
C ARG A 529 -11.25 21.11 -1.28
N PRO A 530 -11.73 22.08 -2.09
CA PRO A 530 -12.97 22.06 -2.89
C PRO A 530 -12.98 20.94 -3.95
N ALA A 531 -14.13 20.33 -4.21
CA ALA A 531 -14.21 19.27 -5.20
C ALA A 531 -14.02 19.83 -6.63
N PHE A 532 -13.45 19.01 -7.51
CA PHE A 532 -13.33 19.30 -8.94
C PHE A 532 -14.40 18.54 -9.74
N ASN A 533 -14.74 19.04 -10.93
CA ASN A 533 -15.69 18.35 -11.79
C ASN A 533 -15.06 17.09 -12.39
N ARG A 534 -15.60 15.92 -12.03
CA ARG A 534 -15.24 14.64 -12.66
C ARG A 534 -15.59 14.71 -14.16
N ARG A 535 -14.76 14.08 -14.99
CA ARG A 535 -14.84 14.15 -16.45
C ARG A 535 -15.22 12.80 -17.04
N SER A 536 -16.05 12.82 -18.07
CA SER A 536 -16.34 11.63 -18.87
C SER A 536 -15.09 11.16 -19.63
N PRO A 537 -14.97 9.87 -20.00
CA PRO A 537 -13.83 9.38 -20.78
C PRO A 537 -13.60 10.12 -22.10
N LEU A 538 -14.65 10.71 -22.69
CA LEU A 538 -14.54 11.50 -23.92
C LEU A 538 -13.92 12.89 -23.64
N GLU A 539 -14.41 13.61 -22.62
CA GLU A 539 -13.79 14.88 -22.18
C GLU A 539 -12.32 14.69 -21.81
N VAL A 540 -11.97 13.60 -21.13
CA VAL A 540 -10.58 13.26 -20.77
C VAL A 540 -9.72 13.07 -22.03
N LEU A 541 -10.23 12.41 -23.06
CA LEU A 541 -9.52 12.25 -24.33
C LEU A 541 -9.34 13.59 -25.07
N ASP A 542 -10.31 14.50 -25.00
CA ASP A 542 -10.18 15.84 -25.58
C ASP A 542 -9.22 16.72 -24.79
N MET A 543 -9.25 16.67 -23.46
CA MET A 543 -8.25 17.28 -22.58
C MET A 543 -6.85 16.71 -22.85
N ALA A 544 -6.70 15.41 -23.10
CA ALA A 544 -5.44 14.76 -23.42
C ALA A 544 -4.86 15.13 -24.80
N LYS A 545 -5.68 15.68 -25.72
CA LYS A 545 -5.19 16.27 -26.98
C LYS A 545 -4.61 17.68 -26.77
N GLN A 546 -5.13 18.41 -25.78
CA GLN A 546 -4.77 19.81 -25.51
C GLN A 546 -3.63 19.93 -24.48
N ASN A 547 -3.58 19.01 -23.50
CA ASN A 547 -2.51 18.94 -22.51
C ASN A 547 -1.45 17.90 -22.93
N SER A 548 -0.17 18.22 -22.71
CA SER A 548 0.96 17.39 -23.11
C SER A 548 1.81 16.99 -21.89
N THR A 549 1.37 15.95 -21.17
CA THR A 549 2.13 15.25 -20.14
C THR A 549 2.60 13.87 -20.65
N LEU A 550 3.48 13.18 -19.93
CA LEU A 550 3.89 11.81 -20.27
C LEU A 550 2.66 10.87 -20.30
N PHE A 551 1.74 11.04 -19.36
CA PHE A 551 0.49 10.29 -19.32
C PHE A 551 -0.37 10.58 -20.55
N THR A 552 -0.68 11.85 -20.88
CA THR A 552 -1.55 12.16 -22.03
C THR A 552 -0.94 11.73 -23.37
N ARG A 553 0.39 11.87 -23.54
CA ARG A 553 1.13 11.32 -24.70
C ARG A 553 1.04 9.80 -24.81
N SER A 554 0.96 9.08 -23.68
CA SER A 554 0.77 7.63 -23.67
C SER A 554 -0.69 7.18 -23.89
N LEU A 555 -1.66 8.06 -23.59
CA LEU A 555 -3.08 7.81 -23.85
C LEU A 555 -3.43 7.96 -25.33
N VAL A 556 -2.99 9.07 -25.93
CA VAL A 556 -3.33 9.38 -27.32
C VAL A 556 -2.41 8.58 -28.24
N SER A 557 -2.91 7.46 -28.75
CA SER A 557 -2.19 6.66 -29.76
C SER A 557 -1.99 7.44 -31.07
N GLY A 558 -1.07 6.97 -31.92
CA GLY A 558 -0.86 7.47 -33.28
C GLY A 558 -2.01 7.11 -34.23
N ASP A 559 -1.70 6.81 -35.49
CA ASP A 559 -2.69 6.45 -36.55
C ASP A 559 -3.30 5.04 -36.37
N GLY A 560 -3.38 4.55 -35.13
CA GLY A 560 -3.92 3.24 -34.75
C GLY A 560 -3.70 2.96 -33.26
N PRO A 561 -4.30 1.90 -32.71
CA PRO A 561 -4.05 1.50 -31.32
C PRO A 561 -2.59 1.05 -31.13
N ALA A 562 -2.02 1.38 -29.96
CA ALA A 562 -0.69 0.92 -29.58
C ALA A 562 -0.56 -0.61 -29.69
N LYS A 563 0.47 -1.09 -30.39
CA LYS A 563 0.70 -2.51 -30.62
C LYS A 563 1.57 -3.06 -29.50
N VAL A 564 1.04 -4.00 -28.72
CA VAL A 564 1.79 -4.70 -27.67
C VAL A 564 2.57 -5.85 -28.30
N TYR A 565 3.89 -5.87 -28.11
CA TYR A 565 4.77 -6.91 -28.66
C TYR A 565 5.30 -7.83 -27.54
N ALA A 566 5.27 -9.14 -27.78
CA ALA A 566 5.72 -10.12 -26.79
C ALA A 566 7.25 -10.27 -26.80
N PHE A 567 7.88 -10.13 -25.63
CA PHE A 567 9.31 -10.39 -25.46
C PHE A 567 9.71 -11.81 -25.89
N MET A 568 10.89 -11.93 -26.49
CA MET A 568 11.42 -13.19 -27.01
C MET A 568 11.94 -14.08 -25.88
N SER A 569 11.36 -15.27 -25.74
CA SER A 569 11.58 -16.18 -24.61
C SER A 569 12.81 -17.10 -24.76
N GLY A 570 13.42 -17.18 -25.95
CA GLY A 570 14.50 -18.12 -26.26
C GLY A 570 15.75 -17.96 -25.39
N SER A 571 16.28 -16.74 -25.26
CA SER A 571 17.45 -16.48 -24.40
C SER A 571 17.15 -16.68 -22.92
N LEU A 572 15.90 -16.45 -22.48
CA LEU A 572 15.47 -16.70 -21.10
C LEU A 572 15.41 -18.22 -20.80
N LYS A 573 14.94 -19.02 -21.76
CA LYS A 573 15.00 -20.49 -21.68
C LYS A 573 16.44 -20.99 -21.58
N LEU A 574 17.33 -20.48 -22.43
CA LEU A 574 18.76 -20.84 -22.39
C LEU A 574 19.41 -20.49 -21.03
N PHE A 575 19.10 -19.30 -20.50
CA PHE A 575 19.58 -18.85 -19.19
C PHE A 575 19.16 -19.77 -18.03
N ASP A 576 17.90 -20.20 -17.99
CA ASP A 576 17.39 -21.13 -16.97
C ASP A 576 18.08 -22.51 -17.11
N GLN A 577 18.27 -22.99 -18.35
CA GLN A 577 18.91 -24.27 -18.67
C GLN A 577 20.42 -24.34 -18.34
N ILE A 578 21.15 -23.22 -18.38
CA ILE A 578 22.58 -23.17 -17.98
C ILE A 578 22.76 -23.51 -16.49
N GLY A 579 21.74 -23.26 -15.65
CA GLY A 579 21.81 -23.45 -14.20
C GLY A 579 22.75 -22.46 -13.48
N PRO A 580 22.66 -22.36 -12.15
CA PRO A 580 23.50 -21.45 -11.36
C PRO A 580 24.94 -21.95 -11.22
N ALA A 581 25.91 -21.03 -11.18
CA ALA A 581 27.28 -21.34 -10.78
C ALA A 581 27.34 -21.72 -9.28
N VAL A 582 27.53 -23.01 -8.99
CA VAL A 582 27.59 -23.57 -7.61
C VAL A 582 29.04 -23.91 -7.24
N GLY A 583 29.36 -23.85 -5.94
CA GLY A 583 30.64 -24.29 -5.40
C GLY A 583 31.62 -23.16 -5.11
N ARG A 584 32.91 -23.50 -4.97
CA ARG A 584 33.96 -22.54 -4.62
C ARG A 584 34.21 -21.57 -5.78
N LYS A 585 34.30 -20.27 -5.46
CA LYS A 585 34.88 -19.22 -6.32
C LYS A 585 36.19 -19.76 -6.94
N SER A 586 36.17 -19.97 -8.25
CA SER A 586 37.19 -20.67 -9.05
C SER A 586 37.11 -20.20 -10.50
N GLU A 587 38.12 -20.48 -11.32
CA GLU A 587 38.10 -20.05 -12.73
C GLU A 587 36.96 -20.72 -13.52
N ALA A 588 36.63 -21.97 -13.21
CA ALA A 588 35.47 -22.67 -13.77
C ALA A 588 34.14 -22.01 -13.35
N TRP A 589 34.02 -21.64 -12.06
CA TRP A 589 32.86 -20.89 -11.56
C TRP A 589 32.72 -19.53 -12.27
N LEU A 590 33.82 -18.81 -12.48
CA LEU A 590 33.83 -17.53 -13.19
C LEU A 590 33.39 -17.69 -14.65
N LYS A 591 33.94 -18.69 -15.37
CA LYS A 591 33.52 -19.03 -16.74
C LYS A 591 32.03 -19.35 -16.84
N HIS A 592 31.50 -20.13 -15.89
CA HIS A 592 30.06 -20.43 -15.80
C HIS A 592 29.24 -19.16 -15.57
N ARG A 593 29.64 -18.32 -14.60
CA ARG A 593 28.99 -17.05 -14.27
C ARG A 593 28.97 -16.07 -15.44
N THR A 594 30.03 -16.04 -16.25
CA THR A 594 30.08 -15.28 -17.50
C THR A 594 29.09 -15.81 -18.55
N ALA A 595 28.96 -17.14 -18.69
CA ALA A 595 27.98 -17.74 -19.59
C ALA A 595 26.52 -17.44 -19.18
N GLU A 596 26.22 -17.50 -17.88
CA GLU A 596 24.92 -17.07 -17.33
C GLU A 596 24.59 -15.64 -17.75
N ARG A 597 25.52 -14.70 -17.50
CA ARG A 597 25.35 -13.28 -17.85
C ARG A 597 25.16 -13.06 -19.34
N LYS A 598 25.90 -13.78 -20.19
CA LYS A 598 25.76 -13.68 -21.65
C LYS A 598 24.35 -14.05 -22.13
N ALA A 599 23.76 -15.12 -21.57
CA ALA A 599 22.39 -15.53 -21.89
C ALA A 599 21.35 -14.51 -21.40
N LEU A 600 21.52 -13.99 -20.17
CA LEU A 600 20.63 -12.99 -19.59
C LEU A 600 20.70 -11.65 -20.34
N ASN A 601 21.90 -11.16 -20.65
CA ASN A 601 22.10 -9.94 -21.46
C ASN A 601 21.46 -10.11 -22.85
N SER A 602 21.58 -11.27 -23.48
CA SER A 602 20.96 -11.55 -24.79
C SER A 602 19.43 -11.44 -24.75
N PHE A 603 18.79 -11.85 -23.65
CA PHE A 603 17.34 -11.64 -23.45
C PHE A 603 17.02 -10.14 -23.36
N TRP A 604 17.77 -9.38 -22.55
CA TRP A 604 17.54 -7.95 -22.38
C TRP A 604 17.79 -7.13 -23.66
N THR A 605 18.79 -7.48 -24.49
CA THR A 605 18.96 -6.88 -25.83
C THR A 605 17.73 -7.09 -26.73
N GLN A 606 17.10 -8.28 -26.69
CA GLN A 606 15.90 -8.57 -27.47
C GLN A 606 14.66 -7.87 -26.89
N ALA A 607 14.55 -7.79 -25.56
CA ALA A 607 13.50 -7.04 -24.87
C ALA A 607 13.58 -5.54 -25.23
N HIS A 608 14.79 -4.97 -25.25
CA HIS A 608 15.05 -3.60 -25.67
C HIS A 608 14.60 -3.31 -27.11
N GLU A 609 14.94 -4.19 -28.07
CA GLU A 609 14.47 -4.06 -29.46
C GLU A 609 12.94 -4.10 -29.54
N THR A 610 12.33 -5.07 -28.86
CA THR A 610 10.87 -5.25 -28.81
C THR A 610 10.18 -4.00 -28.23
N MET A 611 10.70 -3.47 -27.13
CA MET A 611 10.16 -2.28 -26.47
C MET A 611 10.36 -1.02 -27.31
N ARG A 612 11.48 -0.87 -28.04
CA ARG A 612 11.68 0.27 -28.95
C ARG A 612 10.60 0.30 -30.03
N VAL A 613 10.29 -0.84 -30.63
CA VAL A 613 9.21 -0.95 -31.63
C VAL A 613 7.85 -0.62 -31.02
N GLU A 614 7.54 -1.12 -29.81
CA GLU A 614 6.29 -0.80 -29.10
C GLU A 614 6.16 0.70 -28.81
N LEU A 615 7.18 1.32 -28.22
CA LEU A 615 7.21 2.73 -27.85
C LEU A 615 7.09 3.66 -29.07
N ASN A 616 7.70 3.31 -30.19
CA ASN A 616 7.58 4.05 -31.46
C ASN A 616 6.16 4.04 -32.05
N THR A 617 5.21 3.26 -31.53
CA THR A 617 3.78 3.34 -31.90
C THR A 617 2.97 4.35 -31.07
N THR A 618 3.60 4.97 -30.06
CA THR A 618 2.99 5.95 -29.15
C THR A 618 3.32 7.39 -29.56
N LYS A 619 2.73 8.39 -28.89
CA LYS A 619 3.09 9.81 -29.05
C LYS A 619 4.13 10.30 -28.04
N LEU A 620 4.90 9.39 -27.44
CA LEU A 620 6.02 9.73 -26.57
C LEU A 620 7.15 10.42 -27.37
N ARG A 621 7.84 11.35 -26.72
CA ARG A 621 9.01 12.05 -27.28
C ARG A 621 10.21 11.10 -27.31
N GLN A 622 11.16 11.32 -28.22
CA GLN A 622 12.34 10.46 -28.33
C GLN A 622 13.14 10.38 -27.01
N GLU A 623 13.20 11.47 -26.24
CA GLU A 623 13.82 11.50 -24.91
C GLU A 623 13.12 10.57 -23.90
N GLU A 624 11.78 10.51 -23.92
CA GLU A 624 10.95 9.68 -23.04
C GLU A 624 11.07 8.19 -23.43
N ILE A 625 11.14 7.92 -24.74
CA ILE A 625 11.43 6.60 -25.29
C ILE A 625 12.83 6.15 -24.83
N ASN A 626 13.84 7.00 -25.01
CA ASN A 626 15.22 6.71 -24.60
C ASN A 626 15.33 6.48 -23.09
N ALA A 627 14.65 7.28 -22.27
CA ALA A 627 14.62 7.11 -20.81
C ALA A 627 13.99 5.77 -20.41
N THR A 628 12.88 5.38 -21.05
CA THR A 628 12.22 4.08 -20.82
C THR A 628 13.15 2.92 -21.22
N LEU A 629 13.83 3.03 -22.36
CA LEU A 629 14.77 2.03 -22.86
C LEU A 629 16.04 1.91 -21.99
N ALA A 630 16.49 2.99 -21.36
CA ALA A 630 17.62 2.97 -20.44
C ALA A 630 17.36 2.09 -19.21
N ILE A 631 16.11 2.05 -18.70
CA ILE A 631 15.72 1.21 -17.55
C ILE A 631 15.94 -0.28 -17.83
N ILE A 632 15.82 -0.71 -19.10
CA ILE A 632 15.99 -2.10 -19.54
C ILE A 632 17.33 -2.35 -20.28
N SER A 633 18.28 -1.42 -20.16
CA SER A 633 19.61 -1.46 -20.80
C SER A 633 20.77 -1.45 -19.79
N VAL A 634 20.53 -1.80 -18.52
CA VAL A 634 21.54 -1.77 -17.45
C VAL A 634 22.75 -2.61 -17.82
N SER A 635 22.55 -3.74 -18.50
CA SER A 635 23.61 -4.64 -18.97
C SER A 635 24.60 -4.00 -19.95
N SER A 636 24.26 -2.86 -20.54
CA SER A 636 25.08 -2.10 -21.50
C SER A 636 25.76 -0.87 -20.87
N THR A 637 25.59 -0.64 -19.56
CA THR A 637 26.15 0.52 -18.85
C THR A 637 27.58 0.27 -18.36
N THR A 638 28.41 1.33 -18.33
CA THR A 638 29.78 1.27 -17.80
C THR A 638 29.80 0.78 -16.35
N GLY A 639 28.89 1.30 -15.50
CA GLY A 639 28.77 0.87 -14.10
C GLY A 639 28.42 -0.61 -13.93
N TYR A 640 27.69 -1.23 -14.86
CA TYR A 640 27.52 -2.69 -14.82
C TYR A 640 28.80 -3.44 -15.23
N ALA A 641 29.54 -2.95 -16.23
CA ALA A 641 30.81 -3.54 -16.61
C ALA A 641 31.82 -3.47 -15.45
N GLU A 642 31.90 -2.34 -14.75
CA GLU A 642 32.70 -2.14 -13.54
C GLU A 642 32.29 -3.10 -12.41
N LEU A 643 30.99 -3.26 -12.13
CA LEU A 643 30.49 -4.22 -11.14
C LEU A 643 30.84 -5.68 -11.49
N VAL A 644 30.82 -6.03 -12.78
CA VAL A 644 31.19 -7.37 -13.26
C VAL A 644 32.70 -7.61 -13.14
N GLU A 645 33.53 -6.63 -13.49
CA GLU A 645 34.98 -6.75 -13.35
C GLU A 645 35.41 -6.73 -11.88
N ALA A 646 34.75 -5.96 -11.01
CA ALA A 646 35.00 -5.96 -9.57
C ALA A 646 34.74 -7.34 -8.93
N GLU A 647 33.58 -7.98 -9.20
CA GLU A 647 33.30 -9.35 -8.74
C GLU A 647 34.33 -10.37 -9.30
N ARG A 648 34.78 -10.16 -10.54
CA ARG A 648 35.82 -10.98 -11.17
C ARG A 648 37.17 -10.81 -10.49
N LEU A 649 37.60 -9.58 -10.16
CA LEU A 649 38.84 -9.30 -9.44
C LEU A 649 38.80 -9.87 -8.02
N GLU A 650 37.72 -9.63 -7.27
CA GLU A 650 37.49 -10.21 -5.93
C GLU A 650 37.51 -11.75 -5.97
N THR A 651 36.95 -12.35 -7.04
CA THR A 651 37.00 -13.79 -7.27
C THR A 651 38.42 -14.30 -7.56
N LEU A 652 39.21 -13.57 -8.34
CA LEU A 652 40.61 -13.91 -8.65
C LEU A 652 41.51 -13.76 -7.42
N GLU A 653 41.27 -12.75 -6.57
CA GLU A 653 41.96 -12.57 -5.29
C GLU A 653 41.61 -13.70 -4.31
N ALA A 654 40.32 -14.02 -4.15
CA ALA A 654 39.89 -15.18 -3.35
C ALA A 654 40.46 -16.53 -3.85
N ILE A 655 40.73 -16.66 -5.16
CA ILE A 655 41.43 -17.82 -5.73
C ILE A 655 42.93 -17.80 -5.37
N ARG A 656 43.58 -16.63 -5.37
CA ARG A 656 44.99 -16.49 -4.95
C ARG A 656 45.15 -16.84 -3.47
N ASP A 657 44.34 -16.26 -2.60
CA ASP A 657 44.36 -16.53 -1.15
C ASP A 657 44.04 -17.99 -0.85
N ALA A 658 43.11 -18.59 -1.61
CA ALA A 658 42.81 -20.01 -1.56
C ALA A 658 44.01 -20.92 -1.89
N VAL A 659 44.89 -20.49 -2.79
CA VAL A 659 46.13 -21.20 -3.13
C VAL A 659 47.17 -20.98 -2.03
N VAL A 660 47.42 -19.74 -1.62
CA VAL A 660 48.37 -19.42 -0.53
C VAL A 660 48.01 -20.16 0.76
N ALA A 661 46.75 -20.14 1.19
CA ALA A 661 46.29 -20.87 2.37
C ALA A 661 46.41 -22.40 2.24
N LYS A 662 46.36 -22.94 1.01
CA LYS A 662 46.60 -24.37 0.73
C LYS A 662 48.08 -24.71 0.79
N GLU A 663 48.95 -23.82 0.32
CA GLU A 663 50.41 -23.98 0.43
C GLU A 663 50.89 -23.85 1.88
N VAL A 664 50.40 -22.86 2.63
CA VAL A 664 50.68 -22.71 4.08
C VAL A 664 50.21 -23.96 4.86
N LYS A 665 49.03 -24.51 4.57
CA LYS A 665 48.62 -25.80 5.17
C LYS A 665 49.52 -26.96 4.77
N LYS A 666 50.05 -26.97 3.53
CA LYS A 666 50.95 -28.01 3.02
C LYS A 666 52.37 -27.91 3.60
N SER A 667 52.87 -26.71 3.91
CA SER A 667 54.13 -26.53 4.64
C SER A 667 53.99 -26.92 6.11
N ILE A 668 52.93 -26.48 6.81
CA ILE A 668 52.66 -26.88 8.20
C ILE A 668 52.53 -28.41 8.33
N SER A 669 51.80 -29.06 7.42
CA SER A 669 51.69 -30.53 7.44
C SER A 669 52.99 -31.25 7.02
N LYS A 670 53.87 -30.61 6.24
CA LYS A 670 55.25 -31.11 6.02
C LYS A 670 56.13 -30.97 7.25
N GLU A 671 56.05 -29.87 7.99
CA GLU A 671 56.84 -29.68 9.23
C GLU A 671 56.44 -30.68 10.31
N VAL A 672 55.14 -30.97 10.45
CA VAL A 672 54.62 -31.99 11.39
C VAL A 672 55.04 -33.41 11.01
N PHE A 673 55.22 -33.71 9.71
CA PHE A 673 55.75 -35.02 9.25
C PHE A 673 57.28 -35.08 9.13
N SER A 674 58.00 -33.96 9.32
CA SER A 674 59.47 -33.90 9.17
C SER A 674 60.23 -33.91 10.49
N LYS A 675 59.54 -34.00 11.63
CA LYS A 675 60.13 -34.38 12.91
C LYS A 675 59.63 -35.78 13.26
N GLY A 676 60.55 -36.74 13.30
CA GLY A 676 60.29 -38.06 13.88
C GLY A 676 59.92 -37.95 15.37
N ASP A 677 59.43 -39.06 15.92
CA ASP A 677 58.71 -39.16 17.19
C ASP A 677 59.16 -38.18 18.29
N PRO A 678 58.22 -37.46 18.94
CA PRO A 678 58.52 -36.77 20.18
C PRO A 678 58.83 -37.81 21.27
N ASP A 679 60.11 -37.96 21.58
CA ASP A 679 60.59 -38.66 22.78
C ASP A 679 59.83 -38.14 24.02
N VAL A 680 59.08 -39.03 24.66
CA VAL A 680 58.18 -38.73 25.79
C VAL A 680 58.97 -38.48 27.09
N SER A 681 60.30 -38.54 27.05
CA SER A 681 61.18 -38.53 28.23
C SER A 681 61.51 -37.14 28.81
N LYS A 682 61.01 -36.02 28.26
CA LYS A 682 61.34 -34.65 28.74
C LYS A 682 60.14 -33.71 28.89
N LEU A 683 59.16 -34.14 29.69
CA LEU A 683 58.19 -33.21 30.31
C LEU A 683 58.80 -32.54 31.55
N ALA A 684 59.41 -31.36 31.35
CA ALA A 684 59.78 -30.47 32.44
C ALA A 684 58.76 -29.32 32.53
N ILE A 685 58.08 -29.21 33.67
CA ILE A 685 57.12 -28.13 33.95
C ILE A 685 57.90 -26.85 34.27
N ALA A 686 57.57 -25.74 33.61
CA ALA A 686 58.06 -24.40 33.98
C ALA A 686 56.92 -23.36 33.95
N GLU A 687 56.96 -22.50 34.97
CA GLU A 687 55.89 -21.68 35.55
C GLU A 687 55.22 -20.59 34.69
N ARG A 688 54.08 -20.09 35.19
CA ARG A 688 53.39 -18.86 34.74
C ARG A 688 53.95 -17.61 35.44
N ALA A 689 54.17 -16.52 34.70
CA ALA A 689 53.99 -15.12 35.16
C ALA A 689 54.07 -14.13 33.96
N PRO A 690 53.72 -12.83 34.09
CA PRO A 690 52.37 -12.34 34.40
C PRO A 690 51.88 -11.23 33.44
N LYS A 691 50.63 -10.76 33.64
CA LYS A 691 50.03 -9.60 32.94
C LYS A 691 50.65 -8.26 33.37
N PRO A 692 50.62 -7.22 32.51
CA PRO A 692 50.47 -5.83 32.92
C PRO A 692 49.00 -5.37 32.88
N LYS A 693 48.60 -4.58 33.89
CA LYS A 693 47.41 -3.70 33.86
C LYS A 693 47.92 -2.25 33.90
N THR A 694 47.27 -1.34 33.16
CA THR A 694 47.34 0.10 33.45
C THR A 694 46.04 0.80 33.04
N ARG A 695 45.56 1.70 33.91
CA ARG A 695 44.33 2.52 33.79
C ARG A 695 44.41 3.61 34.90
N PRO A 696 43.58 4.67 34.88
CA PRO A 696 43.24 5.64 33.84
C PRO A 696 43.89 7.03 34.11
N SER A 697 43.72 8.00 33.19
CA SER A 697 43.71 9.44 33.51
C SER A 697 42.87 10.25 32.51
N ALA A 698 42.02 11.14 33.02
CA ALA A 698 41.37 12.29 32.36
C ALA A 698 41.18 13.37 33.45
N PRO A 699 41.20 14.69 33.14
CA PRO A 699 39.95 15.44 32.88
C PRO A 699 40.11 16.67 31.88
N ILE A 700 39.08 17.14 31.13
CA ILE A 700 38.15 18.30 31.35
C ILE A 700 38.86 19.69 31.27
N ASP A 701 38.45 20.77 30.57
CA ASP A 701 37.17 21.22 29.91
C ASP A 701 37.45 22.14 28.66
N ALA A 702 36.58 22.22 27.61
CA ALA A 702 35.57 23.27 27.27
C ALA A 702 36.08 24.51 26.45
N PRO A 703 35.24 25.50 26.06
CA PRO A 703 34.53 25.52 24.76
C PRO A 703 34.82 26.78 23.89
N ASP A 704 34.39 26.79 22.61
CA ASP A 704 34.13 28.06 21.89
C ASP A 704 33.15 27.91 20.69
N ASP A 705 32.56 29.02 20.26
CA ASP A 705 31.28 29.08 19.51
C ASP A 705 31.35 29.67 18.08
N ALA A 706 30.46 29.16 17.21
CA ALA A 706 29.85 29.85 16.05
C ALA A 706 30.74 30.17 14.79
N PRO A 707 30.22 30.78 13.68
CA PRO A 707 30.09 30.02 12.42
C PRO A 707 30.67 30.70 11.15
N ALA A 708 30.99 29.91 10.11
CA ALA A 708 31.43 30.43 8.81
C ALA A 708 30.78 29.71 7.61
N LEU A 709 30.40 30.48 6.57
CA LEU A 709 29.68 29.99 5.39
C LEU A 709 30.59 29.40 4.29
N SER A 710 30.02 28.40 3.63
CA SER A 710 30.37 27.73 2.37
C SER A 710 31.21 28.47 1.31
N LYS A 711 32.15 27.71 0.68
CA LYS A 711 32.35 27.68 -0.79
C LYS A 711 32.61 26.24 -1.27
N PRO A 712 32.26 25.88 -2.53
CA PRO A 712 32.33 24.51 -3.03
C PRO A 712 33.59 24.20 -3.85
N GLY A 713 33.98 22.92 -3.86
CA GLY A 713 34.83 22.33 -4.89
C GLY A 713 36.27 22.02 -4.51
N GLU A 714 36.50 20.89 -3.85
CA GLU A 714 37.70 20.04 -4.02
C GLU A 714 37.45 18.67 -3.36
N GLU A 715 37.74 17.57 -4.08
CA GLU A 715 37.50 16.20 -3.60
C GLU A 715 38.58 15.75 -2.62
N ASN A 716 38.36 15.96 -1.32
CA ASN A 716 39.11 15.26 -0.29
C ASN A 716 38.58 13.84 -0.08
N PRO A 717 39.44 12.84 0.18
CA PRO A 717 39.00 11.46 0.39
C PRO A 717 38.07 11.39 1.60
N ILE A 718 36.85 10.90 1.36
CA ILE A 718 35.77 10.85 2.35
C ILE A 718 36.25 10.08 3.58
N SER A 719 36.36 10.78 4.71
CA SER A 719 36.35 10.15 6.03
C SER A 719 35.05 9.35 6.14
N ARG A 720 35.11 8.03 5.91
CA ARG A 720 33.96 7.13 6.05
C ARG A 720 33.56 7.14 7.52
N GLN A 721 32.59 7.99 7.84
CA GLN A 721 31.97 8.05 9.16
C GLN A 721 31.30 6.70 9.40
N GLN A 722 31.92 5.85 10.22
CA GLN A 722 31.43 4.51 10.50
C GLN A 722 30.12 4.60 11.28
N ILE A 723 29.12 3.85 10.83
CA ILE A 723 27.80 3.80 11.45
C ILE A 723 27.86 2.76 12.58
N PRO A 724 27.74 3.17 13.86
CA PRO A 724 27.65 2.22 14.96
C PRO A 724 26.32 1.47 14.88
N ALA A 725 26.39 0.14 14.83
CA ALA A 725 25.25 -0.75 14.73
C ALA A 725 25.17 -1.66 15.97
N PRO A 726 24.04 -1.68 16.70
CA PRO A 726 23.83 -2.65 17.77
C PRO A 726 24.01 -4.10 17.27
N PRO A 727 24.38 -5.07 18.12
CA PRO A 727 24.72 -6.44 17.69
C PRO A 727 23.65 -7.13 16.82
N ARG A 728 22.36 -6.82 17.04
CA ARG A 728 21.24 -7.27 16.19
C ARG A 728 21.33 -6.72 14.76
N ALA A 729 21.47 -5.41 14.62
CA ALA A 729 21.62 -4.73 13.34
C ALA A 729 22.92 -5.13 12.62
N PHE A 730 24.03 -5.25 13.35
CA PHE A 730 25.29 -5.70 12.77
C PHE A 730 25.21 -7.18 12.30
N GLY A 731 24.47 -8.03 13.02
CA GLY A 731 24.11 -9.37 12.60
C GLY A 731 23.26 -9.42 11.32
N LEU A 732 22.40 -8.42 11.08
CA LEU A 732 21.69 -8.25 9.81
C LEU A 732 22.65 -7.86 8.67
N VAL A 733 23.50 -6.85 8.88
CA VAL A 733 24.50 -6.37 7.91
C VAL A 733 25.40 -7.51 7.42
N LYS A 734 25.88 -8.37 8.34
CA LYS A 734 26.69 -9.56 8.03
C LYS A 734 26.00 -10.54 7.06
N LYS A 735 24.66 -10.66 7.11
CA LYS A 735 23.87 -11.52 6.22
C LYS A 735 23.48 -10.85 4.90
N MET A 736 23.28 -9.54 4.89
CA MET A 736 23.06 -8.75 3.66
C MET A 736 24.32 -8.70 2.78
N PHE A 737 25.50 -8.59 3.42
CA PHE A 737 26.81 -8.51 2.78
C PHE A 737 27.69 -9.69 3.22
N PRO A 738 27.38 -10.92 2.78
CA PRO A 738 28.05 -12.14 3.24
C PRO A 738 29.48 -12.24 2.70
N VAL A 739 30.42 -12.56 3.59
CA VAL A 739 31.82 -12.87 3.25
C VAL A 739 32.07 -14.38 3.41
N THR A 740 31.35 -15.03 4.31
CA THR A 740 31.43 -16.47 4.58
C THR A 740 30.27 -17.23 3.96
N ALA A 741 30.50 -18.50 3.58
CA ALA A 741 29.46 -19.38 3.02
C ALA A 741 28.27 -19.61 3.97
N GLN A 742 28.47 -19.48 5.28
CA GLN A 742 27.41 -19.57 6.29
C GLN A 742 26.50 -18.34 6.27
N GLU A 743 27.06 -17.14 6.10
CA GLU A 743 26.27 -15.91 5.91
C GLU A 743 25.51 -15.97 4.56
N THR A 744 26.09 -16.54 3.50
CA THR A 744 25.46 -16.64 2.17
C THR A 744 24.17 -17.45 2.15
N THR A 745 24.01 -18.43 3.04
CA THR A 745 22.82 -19.31 3.10
C THR A 745 21.84 -18.95 4.23
N ALA A 746 22.12 -17.87 4.98
CA ALA A 746 21.33 -17.50 6.13
C ALA A 746 19.96 -16.90 5.76
N ASN A 747 18.89 -17.56 6.18
CA ASN A 747 17.55 -16.98 6.22
C ASN A 747 17.40 -16.04 7.43
N LEU A 748 16.35 -15.21 7.41
CA LEU A 748 16.06 -14.24 8.47
C LEU A 748 14.55 -14.08 8.69
N ASP A 749 14.10 -14.09 9.94
CA ASP A 749 12.72 -13.75 10.28
C ASP A 749 12.44 -12.25 10.06
N TRP A 750 11.27 -11.94 9.50
CA TRP A 750 10.89 -10.58 9.12
C TRP A 750 10.92 -9.59 10.29
N ASP A 751 10.46 -10.00 11.47
CA ASP A 751 10.45 -9.12 12.65
C ASP A 751 11.88 -8.77 13.11
N ILE A 752 12.85 -9.69 12.93
CA ILE A 752 14.26 -9.38 13.20
C ILE A 752 14.77 -8.35 12.18
N PHE A 753 14.39 -8.45 10.90
CA PHE A 753 14.70 -7.44 9.89
C PHE A 753 14.11 -6.07 10.26
N VAL A 754 12.80 -5.99 10.56
CA VAL A 754 12.12 -4.74 10.92
C VAL A 754 12.78 -4.08 12.14
N HIS A 755 13.05 -4.85 13.19
CA HIS A 755 13.71 -4.34 14.39
C HIS A 755 15.17 -3.91 14.13
N SER A 756 15.91 -4.63 13.29
CA SER A 756 17.28 -4.25 12.90
C SER A 756 17.31 -2.96 12.07
N MET A 757 16.32 -2.75 11.20
CA MET A 757 16.19 -1.49 10.45
C MET A 757 15.78 -0.33 11.38
N ALA A 758 14.96 -0.59 12.41
CA ALA A 758 14.63 0.40 13.44
C ALA A 758 15.85 0.80 14.30
N ASP A 759 16.72 -0.15 14.65
CA ASP A 759 18.02 0.14 15.29
C ASP A 759 18.91 1.04 14.40
N LEU A 760 18.71 1.01 13.08
CA LEU A 760 19.40 1.84 12.09
C LEU A 760 18.55 3.06 11.65
N SER A 761 17.72 3.59 12.56
CA SER A 761 16.94 4.83 12.38
C SER A 761 15.87 4.82 11.27
N PHE A 762 15.34 3.66 10.88
CA PHE A 762 14.16 3.57 10.00
C PHE A 762 12.85 3.41 10.78
N ALA A 763 11.83 4.17 10.40
CA ALA A 763 10.44 3.89 10.77
C ALA A 763 9.81 2.93 9.76
N ALA A 764 9.24 1.82 10.21
CA ALA A 764 8.59 0.81 9.36
C ALA A 764 7.06 0.93 9.42
N ARG A 765 6.40 1.07 8.27
CA ARG A 765 4.94 1.21 8.15
C ARG A 765 4.40 0.31 7.04
N ASN A 766 3.36 -0.48 7.35
CA ASN A 766 2.58 -1.19 6.34
C ASN A 766 1.87 -0.17 5.42
N VAL A 767 2.00 -0.35 4.11
CA VAL A 767 1.38 0.51 3.08
C VAL A 767 0.46 -0.29 2.17
N GLY A 768 -0.27 -1.22 2.79
CA GLY A 768 -1.22 -2.15 2.20
C GLY A 768 -0.57 -3.40 1.60
N GLY A 769 -1.20 -4.55 1.85
CA GLY A 769 -0.73 -5.85 1.35
C GLY A 769 0.54 -6.31 2.07
N SER A 770 1.51 -6.86 1.33
CA SER A 770 2.82 -7.19 1.90
C SER A 770 3.80 -6.01 1.93
N ALA A 771 3.52 -4.88 1.28
CA ALA A 771 4.47 -3.78 1.20
C ALA A 771 4.62 -3.05 2.55
N VAL A 772 5.87 -2.88 2.97
CA VAL A 772 6.27 -2.08 4.12
C VAL A 772 7.24 -1.00 3.64
N ALA A 773 6.86 0.26 3.90
CA ALA A 773 7.72 1.41 3.69
C ALA A 773 8.65 1.59 4.89
N PHE A 774 9.92 1.81 4.61
CA PHE A 774 10.96 2.11 5.58
C PHE A 774 11.44 3.54 5.33
N ASP A 775 11.12 4.43 6.26
CA ASP A 775 11.45 5.86 6.22
C ASP A 775 12.67 6.16 7.09
N HIS A 776 13.77 6.59 6.47
CA HIS A 776 15.01 6.92 7.19
C HIS A 776 15.03 8.39 7.58
N ALA A 777 14.80 8.67 8.87
CA ALA A 777 14.62 10.04 9.36
C ALA A 777 15.83 10.95 9.06
N ALA A 778 17.06 10.44 9.25
CA ALA A 778 18.28 11.23 9.11
C ALA A 778 18.62 11.66 7.66
N SER A 779 18.09 10.96 6.64
CA SER A 779 18.36 11.30 5.23
C SER A 779 17.11 11.70 4.44
N GLY A 780 15.92 11.64 5.03
CA GLY A 780 14.64 11.87 4.34
C GLY A 780 14.37 10.89 3.18
N ARG A 781 15.06 9.73 3.14
CA ARG A 781 14.92 8.74 2.06
C ARG A 781 13.99 7.61 2.49
N LYS A 782 13.20 7.11 1.53
CA LYS A 782 12.23 6.02 1.71
C LYS A 782 12.65 4.82 0.86
N ILE A 783 12.42 3.61 1.36
CA ILE A 783 12.55 2.37 0.58
C ILE A 783 11.42 1.41 0.90
N ILE A 784 10.92 0.68 -0.10
CA ILE A 784 9.84 -0.31 0.07
C ILE A 784 10.40 -1.72 -0.04
N PHE A 785 10.07 -2.56 0.94
CA PHE A 785 10.31 -4.00 0.93
C PHE A 785 9.00 -4.74 1.18
N HIS A 786 8.83 -5.92 0.57
CA HIS A 786 7.68 -6.77 0.83
C HIS A 786 7.97 -7.75 1.96
N ARG A 787 7.08 -7.81 2.95
CA ARG A 787 7.04 -8.83 3.98
C ARG A 787 6.85 -10.21 3.31
N PRO A 788 7.73 -11.20 3.57
CA PRO A 788 7.58 -12.53 3.01
C PRO A 788 6.26 -13.20 3.45
N HIS A 789 5.64 -13.92 2.52
CA HIS A 789 4.32 -14.51 2.66
C HIS A 789 4.26 -15.84 1.86
N PRO A 790 3.61 -16.91 2.33
CA PRO A 790 2.79 -17.03 3.56
C PRO A 790 3.57 -17.21 4.86
N VAL A 791 4.89 -17.41 4.78
CA VAL A 791 5.79 -17.50 5.93
C VAL A 791 6.66 -16.25 5.96
N SER A 792 6.68 -15.53 7.07
CA SER A 792 7.44 -14.28 7.23
C SER A 792 8.95 -14.49 7.47
N LYS A 793 9.58 -15.26 6.58
CA LYS A 793 11.03 -15.53 6.52
C LYS A 793 11.59 -15.05 5.19
N ILE A 794 12.59 -14.17 5.25
CA ILE A 794 13.34 -13.70 4.09
C ILE A 794 14.36 -14.78 3.72
N ASP A 795 14.30 -15.27 2.47
CA ASP A 795 15.32 -16.16 1.93
C ASP A 795 16.62 -15.40 1.60
N SER A 796 17.75 -16.12 1.59
CA SER A 796 19.07 -15.48 1.42
C SER A 796 19.23 -14.70 0.11
N VAL A 797 18.60 -15.12 -0.99
CA VAL A 797 18.65 -14.41 -2.28
C VAL A 797 17.89 -13.08 -2.16
N MET A 798 16.71 -13.08 -1.54
CA MET A 798 15.99 -11.84 -1.25
C MET A 798 16.76 -10.93 -0.29
N LEU A 799 17.35 -11.48 0.78
CA LEU A 799 18.08 -10.67 1.76
C LEU A 799 19.30 -9.96 1.15
N GLN A 800 20.08 -10.67 0.32
CA GLN A 800 21.18 -10.08 -0.44
C GLN A 800 20.69 -9.05 -1.47
N SER A 801 19.54 -9.31 -2.11
CA SER A 801 18.91 -8.36 -3.03
C SER A 801 18.43 -7.08 -2.32
N MET A 802 17.92 -7.19 -1.08
CA MET A 802 17.62 -6.04 -0.23
C MET A 802 18.89 -5.28 0.15
N GLY A 803 19.97 -5.99 0.51
CA GLY A 803 21.30 -5.42 0.74
C GLY A 803 21.79 -4.59 -0.45
N LYS A 804 21.74 -5.14 -1.67
CA LYS A 804 22.11 -4.44 -2.92
C LYS A 804 21.30 -3.16 -3.15
N ARG A 805 20.00 -3.16 -2.85
CA ARG A 805 19.15 -1.96 -2.93
C ARG A 805 19.54 -0.91 -1.87
N LEU A 806 19.91 -1.34 -0.67
CA LEU A 806 20.44 -0.44 0.37
C LEU A 806 21.81 0.13 -0.02
N SER A 807 22.69 -0.64 -0.67
CA SER A 807 23.93 -0.12 -1.26
C SER A 807 23.64 0.98 -2.28
N LYS A 808 22.74 0.72 -3.23
CA LYS A 808 22.36 1.65 -4.30
C LYS A 808 21.76 2.96 -3.78
N HIS A 809 20.89 2.90 -2.76
CA HIS A 809 20.10 4.07 -2.31
C HIS A 809 20.63 4.75 -1.04
N PHE A 810 21.50 4.09 -0.27
CA PHE A 810 22.03 4.60 1.01
C PHE A 810 23.56 4.47 1.13
N GLY A 811 24.26 3.93 0.13
CA GLY A 811 25.72 3.71 0.17
C GLY A 811 26.16 2.56 1.07
N TRP A 812 25.21 1.78 1.61
CA TRP A 812 25.47 0.73 2.58
C TRP A 812 26.29 -0.42 2.01
N ASN A 813 27.28 -0.86 2.78
CA ASN A 813 28.13 -2.03 2.51
C ASN A 813 28.63 -2.57 3.85
N ARG A 814 29.46 -3.62 3.88
CA ARG A 814 29.93 -4.22 5.14
C ARG A 814 30.82 -3.28 5.96
N ASP A 815 31.67 -2.48 5.29
CA ASP A 815 32.76 -1.73 5.92
C ASP A 815 32.33 -0.36 6.50
N VAL A 816 31.14 0.13 6.13
CA VAL A 816 30.57 1.35 6.70
C VAL A 816 29.92 1.12 8.07
N PHE A 817 29.78 -0.13 8.53
CA PHE A 817 29.23 -0.45 9.85
C PHE A 817 30.29 -0.98 10.81
N VAL A 818 30.17 -0.59 12.07
CA VAL A 818 30.93 -1.16 13.19
C VAL A 818 29.97 -1.66 14.26
N GLU A 819 30.36 -2.72 14.98
CA GLU A 819 29.61 -3.21 16.14
C GLU A 819 29.74 -2.20 17.29
N ALA A 820 28.60 -1.74 17.81
CA ALA A 820 28.50 -0.69 18.84
C ALA A 820 28.71 -1.21 20.27
#